data_AF-A0A350UP73-F1
#
_entry.id   AF-A0A350UP73-F1
#
_cell.length_a   1.000
_cell.length_b   1.000
_cell.length_c   1.000
_cell.angle_alpha   90.00
_cell.angle_beta   90.00
_cell.angle_gamma   90.00
#
_symmetry.space_group_name_H-M   'P 1'
#
loop_
_entity.id
_entity.type
_entity.pdbx_description
1 polymer ?
#
loop_
_entity_poly.entity_id
_entity_poly.type
_entity_poly.pdbx_seq_one_letter_code
_entity_poly.pdbx_strand_id
1 'polypeptide(L)'
;MTQRINDLSSFNAARAAGLRKLIPGVPRIAIGMGTCGMGNGAEAVYHAFADSIHNLGLGFHLTRTGCFGFCAEEPLVNVLLPGQPLVVLRRIQASDVPALLDHLAAGRIPAELALCKIEDWDHITATIKYGVGQPDIPHWHEVPFFKGQKKIVLRNCGLISPLEIEEYIAVGGYQALYEVLIDAKPEAVIEQLKAAKLRGRGGAGYQTGLKWEMLRKAKAERKFLISNADEGDPGAYMNRNEIEGDPHSMIEGMIIAGYVTGATEGLLYVRAEYPLAVHRLQQAMDQAREYGLLGRDILGRGFNFDIALVEGAGAFVCGEETALIRSLEGRAGRPTPRPPYPAEKGLFGYPTNINNVETWYNVAPIVVKGAAWFTETGSPKSPGTKVFSLVGKVQNTGLVEMPLGTPLKTFVYDIGGGATHGKAVKAVQTGGPSGGTIPQEMFDTPVDYETLAQLGSIMGSGGMVVMDEDNCMVDVARYFVEFTHSESCGKCTPCRAGLDQALRILNRFTHGEATDSDLDTLDELSRMIRDMSLCGLGQSAPNPVLTSMRHFRREFEDHVRAHRCRAGVCEELALSPCENSCPLHMNIPRFLQLLKEDRLEDAFLSVVLDNPLPASTGRVCQHPCDNRCRRSAIDDAVNMREVHRYIADSIYGTPRYEALIGRVVERRLPPTGRKVAVVGAGPAGLSCAYYCALLGHEVTVYDSNAEAGGMLRYALPDYRLPVEIIQHELELIRRLGVQFVFNTMVGRDLTLNELDAAHDVVFLSIGTWKESWVYLAGTELRGVLHALPFLESVNKDETTPLGRNVVVIGGGNAAIDSARTALRLGANVTIVYRRERKDMPAIREETEAAEAEGAKIVFLAAPHRIVDDGSGGIQAIECVKTTLGEFDRSGRRRPVPTDEILRVACDTVILAVGETVDLDFVKASGLRLKEGGTMLEVDRHTLLTSRPNFYAGGDLITGASNVSNAMGWGKKAARTIDQALMDDYRWPLIWPEFHYGMTVPAHPSNAGRHHTRELDPAERAATFAETTFPLAPVEAMEETCRCLRCDIRADH
;
A
#
# COMPACT_ATOMS: atom_id res chain seq x y z
N MET A 1 -55.29 2.84 7.55
CA MET A 1 -55.40 1.62 8.37
C MET A 1 -54.29 0.69 7.92
N THR A 2 -53.16 0.70 8.62
CA THR A 2 -51.99 -0.13 8.30
C THR A 2 -52.36 -1.61 8.48
N GLN A 3 -52.06 -2.43 7.48
CA GLN A 3 -52.47 -3.84 7.43
C GLN A 3 -51.52 -4.68 8.30
N ARG A 4 -51.95 -5.02 9.52
CA ARG A 4 -51.22 -6.01 10.35
C ARG A 4 -51.13 -7.33 9.59
N ILE A 5 -49.95 -7.93 9.48
CA ILE A 5 -49.74 -9.23 8.84
C ILE A 5 -50.11 -10.32 9.84
N ASN A 6 -51.26 -10.96 9.60
CA ASN A 6 -51.75 -12.06 10.44
C ASN A 6 -51.80 -13.41 9.69
N ASP A 7 -51.74 -13.36 8.35
CA ASP A 7 -51.89 -14.53 7.49
C ASP A 7 -51.11 -14.36 6.17
N LEU A 8 -51.09 -15.42 5.35
CA LEU A 8 -50.39 -15.41 4.07
C LEU A 8 -50.98 -14.40 3.08
N SER A 9 -52.28 -14.10 3.17
CA SER A 9 -52.96 -13.15 2.28
C SER A 9 -52.48 -11.72 2.53
N SER A 10 -52.44 -11.30 3.79
CA SER A 10 -51.91 -10.00 4.22
C SER A 10 -50.41 -9.87 3.93
N PHE A 11 -49.63 -10.94 4.11
CA PHE A 11 -48.22 -10.99 3.71
C PHE A 11 -48.03 -10.78 2.20
N ASN A 12 -48.80 -11.50 1.37
CA ASN A 12 -48.74 -11.37 -0.08
C ASN A 12 -49.19 -9.98 -0.58
N ALA A 13 -50.14 -9.35 0.11
CA ALA A 13 -50.56 -7.98 -0.19
C ALA A 13 -49.42 -6.97 0.07
N ALA A 14 -48.73 -7.07 1.21
CA ALA A 14 -47.56 -6.24 1.53
C ALA A 14 -46.43 -6.48 0.53
N ARG A 15 -46.16 -7.74 0.18
CA ARG A 15 -45.17 -8.12 -0.85
C ARG A 15 -45.48 -7.48 -2.21
N ALA A 16 -46.73 -7.55 -2.66
CA ALA A 16 -47.16 -6.94 -3.92
C ALA A 16 -47.06 -5.41 -3.90
N ALA A 17 -47.28 -4.78 -2.75
CA ALA A 17 -47.08 -3.33 -2.58
C ALA A 17 -45.62 -2.94 -2.68
N GLY A 18 -44.72 -3.68 -2.02
CA GLY A 18 -43.28 -3.45 -2.10
C GLY A 18 -42.71 -3.66 -3.51
N LEU A 19 -43.17 -4.69 -4.24
CA LEU A 19 -42.74 -4.92 -5.63
C LEU A 19 -43.07 -3.73 -6.54
N ARG A 20 -44.21 -3.05 -6.33
CA ARG A 20 -44.57 -1.83 -7.08
C ARG A 20 -43.69 -0.63 -6.74
N LYS A 21 -43.09 -0.57 -5.54
CA LYS A 21 -42.11 0.46 -5.15
C LYS A 21 -40.72 0.15 -5.72
N LEU A 22 -40.31 -1.12 -5.68
CA LEU A 22 -39.00 -1.58 -6.12
C LEU A 22 -38.86 -1.56 -7.65
N ILE A 23 -39.88 -2.00 -8.38
CA ILE A 23 -39.96 -1.98 -9.86
C ILE A 23 -41.24 -1.25 -10.27
N PRO A 24 -41.26 0.09 -10.19
CA PRO A 24 -42.42 0.87 -10.60
C PRO A 24 -42.55 0.87 -12.12
N GLY A 25 -43.76 1.15 -12.62
CA GLY A 25 -44.04 1.33 -14.05
C GLY A 25 -43.49 2.65 -14.63
N VAL A 26 -42.78 3.44 -13.82
CA VAL A 26 -42.13 4.70 -14.19
C VAL A 26 -40.63 4.62 -13.86
N PRO A 27 -39.77 5.49 -14.41
CA PRO A 27 -38.37 5.53 -14.04
C PRO A 27 -38.15 5.65 -12.54
N ARG A 28 -37.32 4.77 -11.95
CA ARG A 28 -36.90 4.82 -10.55
C ARG A 28 -35.45 5.28 -10.45
N ILE A 29 -35.22 6.28 -9.60
CA ILE A 29 -33.90 6.81 -9.26
C ILE A 29 -33.70 6.57 -7.77
N ALA A 30 -32.68 5.81 -7.41
CA ALA A 30 -32.35 5.46 -6.03
C ALA A 30 -30.94 5.95 -5.71
N ILE A 31 -30.80 6.80 -4.69
CA ILE A 31 -29.50 7.42 -4.36
C ILE A 31 -28.90 6.70 -3.16
N GLY A 32 -27.62 6.35 -3.24
CA GLY A 32 -26.83 5.74 -2.17
C GLY A 32 -26.64 6.73 -1.02
N MET A 33 -27.49 6.64 0.00
CA MET A 33 -27.48 7.47 1.20
C MET A 33 -26.93 6.72 2.41
N GLY A 34 -25.96 5.83 2.21
CA GLY A 34 -25.10 5.37 3.31
C GLY A 34 -24.17 6.49 3.78
N THR A 35 -23.59 6.36 4.96
CA THR A 35 -22.66 7.36 5.52
C THR A 35 -21.51 7.70 4.56
N CYS A 36 -20.99 6.74 3.78
CA CYS A 36 -19.96 6.99 2.78
C CYS A 36 -20.46 7.83 1.59
N GLY A 37 -21.69 7.62 1.12
CA GLY A 37 -22.30 8.42 0.05
C GLY A 37 -22.55 9.85 0.53
N MET A 38 -23.13 10.00 1.72
CA MET A 38 -23.38 11.32 2.33
C MET A 38 -22.07 12.09 2.53
N GLY A 39 -21.02 11.42 3.02
CA GLY A 39 -19.69 12.01 3.17
C GLY A 39 -19.05 12.48 1.85
N ASN A 40 -19.50 11.97 0.70
CA ASN A 40 -19.06 12.36 -0.64
C ASN A 40 -20.09 13.24 -1.39
N GLY A 41 -21.08 13.81 -0.68
CA GLY A 41 -22.02 14.77 -1.27
C GLY A 41 -23.34 14.19 -1.82
N ALA A 42 -23.68 12.93 -1.51
CA ALA A 42 -24.93 12.31 -1.98
C ALA A 42 -26.21 13.06 -1.55
N GLU A 43 -26.17 13.80 -0.43
CA GLU A 43 -27.29 14.63 0.02
C GLU A 43 -27.58 15.79 -0.94
N ALA A 44 -26.53 16.46 -1.42
CA ALA A 44 -26.67 17.51 -2.43
C ALA A 44 -27.21 16.94 -3.75
N VAL A 45 -26.77 15.74 -4.14
CA VAL A 45 -27.29 15.02 -5.31
C VAL A 45 -28.78 14.71 -5.13
N TYR A 46 -29.19 14.20 -3.97
CA TYR A 46 -30.60 13.92 -3.68
C TYR A 46 -31.49 15.15 -3.79
N HIS A 47 -31.06 16.27 -3.19
CA HIS A 47 -31.80 17.53 -3.27
C HIS A 47 -31.89 18.04 -4.71
N ALA A 48 -30.79 18.00 -5.47
CA ALA A 48 -30.80 18.38 -6.87
C ALA A 48 -31.81 17.53 -7.70
N PHE A 49 -31.85 16.21 -7.48
CA PHE A 49 -32.87 15.38 -8.15
C PHE A 49 -34.28 15.73 -7.72
N ALA A 50 -34.52 15.88 -6.41
CA ALA A 50 -35.84 16.19 -5.88
C ALA A 50 -36.38 17.51 -6.45
N ASP A 51 -35.56 18.57 -6.44
CA ASP A 51 -35.91 19.90 -6.93
C ASP A 51 -36.13 19.88 -8.45
N SER A 52 -35.23 19.26 -9.22
CA SER A 52 -35.36 19.21 -10.68
C SER A 52 -36.54 18.35 -11.14
N ILE A 53 -36.80 17.20 -10.50
CA ILE A 53 -37.98 16.36 -10.81
C ILE A 53 -39.26 17.14 -10.52
N HIS A 54 -39.33 17.86 -9.39
CA HIS A 54 -40.47 18.68 -9.02
C HIS A 54 -40.70 19.83 -10.00
N ASN A 55 -39.64 20.60 -10.31
CA ASN A 55 -39.71 21.78 -11.17
C ASN A 55 -40.06 21.43 -12.63
N LEU A 56 -39.59 20.29 -13.13
CA LEU A 56 -39.85 19.82 -14.49
C LEU A 56 -41.13 18.97 -14.59
N GLY A 57 -41.79 18.65 -13.47
CA GLY A 57 -43.00 17.83 -13.44
C GLY A 57 -42.79 16.39 -13.95
N LEU A 58 -41.59 15.83 -13.74
CA LEU A 58 -41.25 14.49 -14.21
C LEU A 58 -41.89 13.42 -13.32
N GLY A 59 -42.49 12.40 -13.93
CA GLY A 59 -43.14 11.28 -13.22
C GLY A 59 -42.16 10.25 -12.66
N PHE A 60 -40.97 10.66 -12.19
CA PHE A 60 -39.92 9.75 -11.72
C PHE A 60 -40.10 9.39 -10.24
N HIS A 61 -39.83 8.14 -9.89
CA HIS A 61 -39.84 7.68 -8.50
C HIS A 61 -38.44 7.85 -7.88
N LEU A 62 -38.27 8.88 -7.06
CA LEU A 62 -37.03 9.14 -6.32
C LEU A 62 -37.06 8.46 -4.95
N THR A 63 -36.01 7.73 -4.60
CA THR A 63 -35.87 7.07 -3.30
C THR A 63 -34.43 7.04 -2.79
N ARG A 64 -34.24 6.55 -1.56
CA ARG A 64 -32.96 6.48 -0.85
C ARG A 64 -32.60 5.01 -0.64
N THR A 65 -31.32 4.67 -0.79
CA THR A 65 -30.81 3.31 -0.56
C THR A 65 -29.56 3.35 0.32
N GLY A 66 -29.10 2.19 0.79
CA GLY A 66 -27.80 2.05 1.47
C GLY A 66 -26.61 2.12 0.51
N CYS A 67 -25.40 1.86 1.01
CA CYS A 67 -24.23 1.71 0.13
C CYS A 67 -24.22 0.31 -0.52
N PHE A 68 -23.87 0.26 -1.80
CA PHE A 68 -23.74 -1.00 -2.55
C PHE A 68 -22.37 -1.70 -2.32
N GLY A 69 -21.42 -0.99 -1.72
CA GLY A 69 -20.12 -1.51 -1.25
C GLY A 69 -18.90 -0.84 -1.88
N PHE A 70 -18.99 -0.26 -3.07
CA PHE A 70 -17.83 0.36 -3.74
C PHE A 70 -17.65 1.83 -3.34
N CYS A 71 -17.19 2.05 -2.11
CA CYS A 71 -17.14 3.38 -1.49
C CYS A 71 -16.25 4.39 -2.25
N ALA A 72 -15.23 3.94 -2.98
CA ALA A 72 -14.36 4.82 -3.79
C ALA A 72 -15.07 5.44 -5.02
N GLU A 73 -16.26 4.94 -5.38
CA GLU A 73 -17.05 5.40 -6.53
C GLU A 73 -18.32 6.15 -6.12
N GLU A 74 -18.52 6.39 -4.83
CA GLU A 74 -19.63 7.19 -4.31
C GLU A 74 -19.52 8.68 -4.73
N PRO A 75 -20.63 9.41 -4.90
CA PRO A 75 -22.02 8.96 -4.74
C PRO A 75 -22.52 8.02 -5.86
N LEU A 76 -23.11 6.89 -5.47
CA LEU A 76 -23.74 5.94 -6.37
C LEU A 76 -25.22 6.25 -6.59
N VAL A 77 -25.67 6.19 -7.84
CA VAL A 77 -27.08 6.40 -8.22
C VAL A 77 -27.59 5.23 -9.05
N ASN A 78 -28.60 4.54 -8.54
CA ASN A 78 -29.28 3.48 -9.27
C ASN A 78 -30.38 4.06 -10.14
N VAL A 79 -30.37 3.70 -11.42
CA VAL A 79 -31.38 4.08 -12.39
C VAL A 79 -32.05 2.83 -12.94
N LEU A 80 -33.37 2.76 -12.83
CA LEU A 80 -34.19 1.74 -13.44
C LEU A 80 -35.20 2.38 -14.37
N LEU A 81 -35.02 2.19 -15.68
CA LEU A 81 -36.03 2.52 -16.68
C LEU A 81 -36.92 1.29 -16.92
N PRO A 82 -38.25 1.43 -17.07
CA PRO A 82 -39.13 0.29 -17.27
C PRO A 82 -38.69 -0.61 -18.43
N GLY A 83 -38.50 -1.91 -18.15
CA GLY A 83 -38.08 -2.92 -19.13
C GLY A 83 -36.58 -2.98 -19.42
N GLN A 84 -35.78 -2.07 -18.86
CA GLN A 84 -34.31 -2.08 -18.97
C GLN A 84 -33.66 -2.66 -17.70
N PRO A 85 -32.37 -3.07 -17.76
CA PRO A 85 -31.63 -3.43 -16.55
C PRO A 85 -31.53 -2.25 -15.58
N LEU A 86 -31.34 -2.57 -14.30
CA LEU A 86 -30.92 -1.61 -13.30
C LEU A 86 -29.47 -1.20 -13.58
N VAL A 87 -29.21 0.08 -13.78
CA VAL A 87 -27.85 0.60 -14.01
C VAL A 87 -27.39 1.38 -12.80
N VAL A 88 -26.20 1.07 -12.30
CA VAL A 88 -25.54 1.79 -11.21
C VAL A 88 -24.60 2.83 -11.83
N LEU A 89 -24.85 4.10 -11.54
CA LEU A 89 -24.00 5.22 -11.93
C LEU A 89 -23.03 5.57 -10.80
N ARG A 90 -21.86 6.11 -11.15
CA ARG A 90 -20.77 6.43 -10.21
C ARG A 90 -20.37 7.90 -10.21
N ARG A 91 -19.83 8.36 -9.07
CA ARG A 91 -19.27 9.70 -8.84
C ARG A 91 -20.18 10.86 -9.25
N ILE A 92 -21.49 10.67 -9.14
CA ILE A 92 -22.46 11.68 -9.57
C ILE A 92 -22.34 12.92 -8.68
N GLN A 93 -22.19 14.08 -9.29
CA GLN A 93 -22.21 15.37 -8.62
C GLN A 93 -23.56 16.07 -8.82
N ALA A 94 -23.89 17.01 -7.93
CA ALA A 94 -25.12 17.79 -8.03
C ALA A 94 -25.20 18.57 -9.36
N SER A 95 -24.05 18.96 -9.94
CA SER A 95 -23.97 19.62 -11.25
C SER A 95 -24.38 18.75 -12.43
N ASP A 96 -24.29 17.42 -12.30
CA ASP A 96 -24.57 16.48 -13.40
C ASP A 96 -26.06 16.18 -13.53
N VAL A 97 -26.83 16.45 -12.47
CA VAL A 97 -28.25 16.08 -12.34
C VAL A 97 -29.14 16.63 -13.46
N PRO A 98 -29.06 17.92 -13.86
CA PRO A 98 -29.92 18.44 -14.92
C PRO A 98 -29.73 17.71 -16.24
N ALA A 99 -28.48 17.54 -16.67
CA ALA A 99 -28.15 16.82 -17.89
C ALA A 99 -28.60 15.36 -17.81
N LEU A 100 -28.35 14.70 -16.67
CA LEU A 100 -28.77 13.31 -16.47
C LEU A 100 -30.28 13.16 -16.59
N LEU A 101 -31.07 14.06 -16.00
CA LEU A 101 -32.54 14.01 -16.10
C LEU A 101 -33.03 14.16 -17.55
N ASP A 102 -32.39 15.02 -18.36
CA ASP A 102 -32.70 15.14 -19.78
C ASP A 102 -32.43 13.82 -20.54
N HIS A 103 -31.32 13.16 -20.23
CA HIS A 103 -31.01 11.83 -20.79
C HIS A 103 -32.06 10.78 -20.37
N LEU A 104 -32.41 10.74 -19.09
CA LEU A 104 -33.37 9.77 -18.54
C LEU A 104 -34.79 10.00 -19.06
N ALA A 105 -35.21 11.26 -19.23
CA ALA A 105 -36.49 11.62 -19.84
C ALA A 105 -36.57 11.18 -21.31
N ALA A 106 -35.43 11.17 -22.01
CA ALA A 106 -35.29 10.61 -23.35
C ALA A 106 -35.11 9.07 -23.38
N GLY A 107 -35.18 8.39 -22.24
CA GLY A 107 -35.02 6.93 -22.13
C GLY A 107 -33.58 6.43 -22.35
N ARG A 108 -32.58 7.31 -22.24
CA ARG A 108 -31.15 7.00 -22.44
C ARG A 108 -30.40 7.06 -21.12
N ILE A 109 -29.40 6.19 -20.96
CA ILE A 109 -28.50 6.17 -19.81
C ILE A 109 -27.09 6.52 -20.32
N PRO A 110 -26.41 7.52 -19.76
CA PRO A 110 -25.04 7.86 -20.16
C PRO A 110 -24.07 6.73 -19.81
N ALA A 111 -23.44 6.12 -20.83
CA ALA A 111 -22.56 4.96 -20.65
C ALA A 111 -21.25 5.32 -19.92
N GLU A 112 -20.80 6.56 -20.07
CA GLU A 112 -19.60 7.10 -19.43
C GLU A 112 -19.73 7.23 -17.90
N LEU A 113 -20.96 7.43 -17.40
CA LEU A 113 -21.26 7.50 -15.98
C LEU A 113 -21.64 6.13 -15.39
N ALA A 114 -21.89 5.13 -16.23
CA ALA A 114 -22.31 3.81 -15.81
C ALA A 114 -21.13 3.02 -15.24
N LEU A 115 -21.27 2.56 -13.99
CA LEU A 115 -20.35 1.63 -13.37
C LEU A 115 -20.65 0.19 -13.81
N CYS A 116 -21.92 -0.22 -13.74
CA CYS A 116 -22.36 -1.55 -14.14
C CYS A 116 -23.88 -1.65 -14.32
N LYS A 117 -24.32 -2.77 -14.91
CA LYS A 117 -25.72 -3.17 -15.02
C LYS A 117 -26.06 -4.44 -14.23
N ILE A 118 -27.34 -4.54 -13.84
CA ILE A 118 -27.94 -5.67 -13.14
C ILE A 118 -29.25 -6.03 -13.85
N GLU A 119 -29.28 -7.18 -14.52
CA GLU A 119 -30.47 -7.69 -15.23
C GLU A 119 -31.38 -8.48 -14.28
N ASP A 120 -30.77 -9.30 -13.44
CA ASP A 120 -31.41 -10.02 -12.35
C ASP A 120 -30.52 -10.03 -11.10
N TRP A 121 -31.16 -10.19 -9.95
CA TRP A 121 -30.48 -10.23 -8.66
C TRP A 121 -31.06 -11.31 -7.75
N ASP A 122 -30.18 -12.12 -7.18
CA ASP A 122 -30.52 -13.13 -6.18
C ASP A 122 -30.40 -12.55 -4.77
N HIS A 123 -31.53 -12.21 -4.16
CA HIS A 123 -31.61 -11.83 -2.75
C HIS A 123 -31.58 -13.06 -1.82
N ILE A 124 -31.27 -14.26 -2.34
CA ILE A 124 -31.28 -15.58 -1.68
C ILE A 124 -32.68 -16.04 -1.28
N THR A 125 -33.48 -15.17 -0.65
CA THR A 125 -34.88 -15.38 -0.27
C THR A 125 -35.83 -15.21 -1.46
N ALA A 126 -35.48 -14.37 -2.42
CA ALA A 126 -36.20 -14.21 -3.69
C ALA A 126 -35.26 -13.77 -4.81
N THR A 127 -35.66 -13.99 -6.06
CA THR A 127 -34.96 -13.48 -7.25
C THR A 127 -35.79 -12.40 -7.91
N ILE A 128 -35.17 -11.25 -8.17
CA ILE A 128 -35.80 -10.11 -8.84
C ILE A 128 -35.20 -9.97 -10.23
N LYS A 129 -36.06 -9.80 -11.24
CA LYS A 129 -35.67 -9.54 -12.63
C LYS A 129 -36.03 -8.10 -12.98
N TYR A 130 -35.05 -7.30 -13.38
CA TYR A 130 -35.23 -5.89 -13.73
C TYR A 130 -35.55 -5.71 -15.22
N GLY A 131 -34.74 -6.32 -16.10
CA GLY A 131 -34.87 -6.19 -17.55
C GLY A 131 -33.57 -6.56 -18.27
N VAL A 132 -33.58 -6.52 -19.61
CA VAL A 132 -32.41 -6.85 -20.45
C VAL A 132 -32.06 -5.67 -21.35
N GLY A 133 -30.78 -5.48 -21.66
CA GLY A 133 -30.32 -4.39 -22.52
C GLY A 133 -28.95 -3.82 -22.14
N GLN A 134 -28.61 -2.65 -22.71
CA GLN A 134 -27.36 -1.94 -22.46
C GLN A 134 -26.10 -2.83 -22.66
N PRO A 135 -25.85 -3.37 -23.88
CA PRO A 135 -24.77 -4.33 -24.12
C PRO A 135 -23.38 -3.75 -23.87
N ASP A 136 -23.22 -2.44 -24.01
CA ASP A 136 -21.93 -1.75 -23.82
C ASP A 136 -21.57 -1.52 -22.34
N ILE A 137 -22.52 -1.73 -21.42
CA ILE A 137 -22.30 -1.60 -19.97
C ILE A 137 -22.00 -2.99 -19.40
N PRO A 138 -20.90 -3.17 -18.65
CA PRO A 138 -20.54 -4.46 -18.06
C PRO A 138 -21.54 -4.87 -16.97
N HIS A 139 -21.72 -6.17 -16.79
CA HIS A 139 -22.48 -6.68 -15.66
C HIS A 139 -21.75 -6.42 -14.35
N TRP A 140 -22.50 -6.30 -13.25
CA TRP A 140 -21.92 -6.01 -11.93
C TRP A 140 -20.79 -6.98 -11.55
N HIS A 141 -20.90 -8.27 -11.88
CA HIS A 141 -19.90 -9.30 -11.55
C HIS A 141 -18.66 -9.28 -12.45
N GLU A 142 -18.65 -8.48 -13.52
CA GLU A 142 -17.51 -8.27 -14.41
C GLU A 142 -16.61 -7.12 -13.95
N VAL A 143 -17.17 -6.19 -13.16
CA VAL A 143 -16.41 -5.09 -12.56
C VAL A 143 -15.35 -5.67 -11.61
N PRO A 144 -14.05 -5.32 -11.77
CA PRO A 144 -12.98 -5.90 -10.97
C PRO A 144 -13.22 -5.87 -9.45
N PHE A 145 -13.81 -4.78 -8.93
CA PHE A 145 -14.12 -4.64 -7.52
C PHE A 145 -15.13 -5.68 -6.99
N PHE A 146 -16.17 -6.00 -7.78
CA PHE A 146 -17.21 -6.96 -7.39
C PHE A 146 -16.90 -8.39 -7.83
N LYS A 147 -15.96 -8.57 -8.77
CA LYS A 147 -15.57 -9.87 -9.30
C LYS A 147 -15.06 -10.79 -8.19
N GLY A 148 -15.69 -11.95 -8.06
CA GLY A 148 -15.36 -12.96 -7.04
C GLY A 148 -16.09 -12.77 -5.70
N GLN A 149 -16.81 -11.67 -5.50
CA GLN A 149 -17.65 -11.50 -4.32
C GLN A 149 -18.89 -12.41 -4.37
N LYS A 150 -19.35 -12.85 -3.20
CA LYS A 150 -20.61 -13.57 -3.04
C LYS A 150 -21.44 -12.87 -1.97
N LYS A 151 -22.47 -12.13 -2.39
CA LYS A 151 -23.29 -11.31 -1.49
C LYS A 151 -24.38 -12.14 -0.81
N ILE A 152 -24.14 -12.59 0.43
CA ILE A 152 -25.14 -13.22 1.31
C ILE A 152 -25.58 -12.22 2.37
N VAL A 153 -24.64 -11.56 3.04
CA VAL A 153 -24.92 -10.55 4.07
C VAL A 153 -25.37 -9.24 3.40
N LEU A 154 -24.62 -8.78 2.39
CA LEU A 154 -24.87 -7.53 1.67
C LEU A 154 -25.87 -7.66 0.52
N ARG A 155 -26.63 -8.77 0.46
CA ARG A 155 -27.53 -9.12 -0.65
C ARG A 155 -28.61 -8.07 -0.96
N ASN A 156 -28.96 -7.22 0.00
CA ASN A 156 -30.00 -6.19 -0.16
C ASN A 156 -29.43 -4.76 -0.18
N CYS A 157 -28.21 -4.58 0.36
CA CYS A 157 -27.61 -3.28 0.55
C CYS A 157 -27.41 -2.56 -0.78
N GLY A 158 -27.90 -1.32 -0.86
CA GLY A 158 -27.81 -0.49 -2.05
C GLY A 158 -28.81 -0.83 -3.15
N LEU A 159 -29.74 -1.77 -2.95
CA LEU A 159 -30.77 -2.12 -3.94
C LEU A 159 -32.19 -1.77 -3.46
N ILE A 160 -32.47 -2.07 -2.18
CA ILE A 160 -33.71 -1.72 -1.51
C ILE A 160 -33.55 -0.46 -0.66
N SER A 161 -34.66 0.20 -0.38
CA SER A 161 -34.74 1.29 0.58
C SER A 161 -34.74 0.76 2.02
N PRO A 162 -33.78 1.16 2.87
CA PRO A 162 -33.76 0.76 4.28
C PRO A 162 -34.87 1.42 5.10
N LEU A 163 -35.63 2.36 4.50
CA LEU A 163 -36.71 3.10 5.13
C LEU A 163 -38.09 2.50 4.85
N GLU A 164 -38.18 1.47 4.01
CA GLU A 164 -39.44 0.93 3.50
C GLU A 164 -39.52 -0.59 3.73
N ILE A 165 -40.18 -1.01 4.81
CA ILE A 165 -40.37 -2.43 5.14
C ILE A 165 -40.98 -3.25 3.99
N GLU A 166 -41.85 -2.67 3.16
CA GLU A 166 -42.48 -3.42 2.07
C GLU A 166 -41.47 -3.81 0.99
N GLU A 167 -40.43 -3.01 0.72
CA GLU A 167 -39.38 -3.41 -0.22
C GLU A 167 -38.59 -4.62 0.32
N TYR A 168 -38.35 -4.71 1.64
CA TYR A 168 -37.74 -5.89 2.26
C TYR A 168 -38.63 -7.14 2.13
N ILE A 169 -39.94 -7.01 2.36
CA ILE A 169 -40.91 -8.10 2.18
C ILE A 169 -40.98 -8.52 0.69
N ALA A 170 -40.90 -7.56 -0.25
CA ALA A 170 -40.93 -7.81 -1.69
C ALA A 170 -39.83 -8.78 -2.14
N VAL A 171 -38.63 -8.64 -1.56
CA VAL A 171 -37.45 -9.48 -1.84
C VAL A 171 -37.40 -10.75 -0.97
N GLY A 172 -38.52 -11.13 -0.33
CA GLY A 172 -38.65 -12.38 0.44
C GLY A 172 -38.29 -12.25 1.92
N GLY A 173 -38.12 -11.03 2.44
CA GLY A 173 -37.94 -10.77 3.86
C GLY A 173 -39.15 -11.21 4.70
N TYR A 174 -38.90 -11.68 5.92
CA TYR A 174 -39.86 -12.29 6.85
C TYR A 174 -40.51 -13.60 6.39
N GLN A 175 -40.17 -14.12 5.20
CA GLN A 175 -40.63 -15.44 4.76
C GLN A 175 -40.03 -16.55 5.63
N ALA A 176 -38.74 -16.44 5.98
CA ALA A 176 -38.09 -17.43 6.84
C ALA A 176 -38.73 -17.46 8.23
N LEU A 177 -39.08 -16.29 8.77
CA LEU A 177 -39.84 -16.19 10.01
C LEU A 177 -41.22 -16.88 9.91
N TYR A 178 -41.95 -16.66 8.81
CA TYR A 178 -43.24 -17.28 8.58
C TYR A 178 -43.14 -18.82 8.55
N GLU A 179 -42.18 -19.37 7.81
CA GLU A 179 -41.91 -20.81 7.72
C GLU A 179 -41.53 -21.40 9.09
N VAL A 180 -40.69 -20.69 9.86
CA VAL A 180 -40.25 -21.16 11.19
C VAL A 180 -41.39 -21.20 12.20
N LEU A 181 -42.30 -20.21 12.19
CA LEU A 181 -43.40 -20.14 13.15
C LEU A 181 -44.54 -21.11 12.86
N ILE A 182 -44.66 -21.59 11.62
CA ILE A 182 -45.78 -22.44 11.19
C ILE A 182 -45.38 -23.90 11.06
N ASP A 183 -44.25 -24.18 10.42
CA ASP A 183 -43.89 -25.52 9.97
C ASP A 183 -42.68 -26.10 10.70
N ALA A 184 -41.80 -25.25 11.27
CA ALA A 184 -40.57 -25.70 11.89
C ALA A 184 -40.67 -25.94 13.41
N LYS A 185 -40.02 -27.01 13.87
CA LYS A 185 -39.75 -27.19 15.30
C LYS A 185 -38.53 -26.36 15.71
N PRO A 186 -38.56 -25.63 16.84
CA PRO A 186 -37.42 -24.87 17.35
C PRO A 186 -36.10 -25.65 17.34
N GLU A 187 -36.13 -26.91 17.78
CA GLU A 187 -34.95 -27.76 17.87
C GLU A 187 -34.36 -28.11 16.48
N ALA A 188 -35.20 -28.22 15.44
CA ALA A 188 -34.74 -28.47 14.08
C ALA A 188 -33.97 -27.28 13.51
N VAL A 189 -34.39 -26.05 13.81
CA VAL A 189 -33.69 -24.83 13.38
C VAL A 189 -32.33 -24.71 14.06
N ILE A 190 -32.23 -25.07 15.36
CA ILE A 190 -30.94 -25.12 16.08
C ILE A 190 -30.00 -26.13 15.43
N GLU A 191 -30.48 -27.35 15.14
CA GLU A 191 -29.66 -28.38 14.49
C GLU A 191 -29.27 -27.97 13.07
N GLN A 192 -30.12 -27.26 12.34
CA GLN A 192 -29.78 -26.69 11.03
C GLN A 192 -28.65 -25.66 11.14
N LEU A 193 -28.68 -24.75 12.11
CA LEU A 193 -27.59 -23.80 12.35
C LEU A 193 -26.29 -24.47 12.81
N LYS A 194 -26.39 -25.56 13.59
CA LYS A 194 -25.23 -26.40 13.97
C LYS A 194 -24.64 -27.11 12.76
N ALA A 195 -25.47 -27.68 11.90
CA ALA A 195 -25.06 -28.33 10.66
C ALA A 195 -24.44 -27.35 9.67
N ALA A 196 -24.95 -26.11 9.62
CA ALA A 196 -24.37 -25.02 8.84
C ALA A 196 -23.01 -24.55 9.40
N LYS A 197 -22.69 -24.93 10.65
CA LYS A 197 -21.48 -24.53 11.39
C LYS A 197 -21.25 -23.01 11.37
N LEU A 198 -22.33 -22.22 11.42
CA LEU A 198 -22.26 -20.76 11.46
C LEU A 198 -21.41 -20.32 12.66
N ARG A 199 -20.36 -19.55 12.40
CA ARG A 199 -19.47 -18.98 13.41
C ARG A 199 -19.84 -17.53 13.64
N GLY A 200 -19.76 -17.09 14.90
CA GLY A 200 -19.99 -15.69 15.27
C GLY A 200 -19.02 -14.76 14.55
N ARG A 201 -19.56 -13.72 13.90
CA ARG A 201 -18.83 -12.86 12.98
C ARG A 201 -18.10 -11.68 13.62
N GLY A 202 -18.28 -11.46 14.93
CA GLY A 202 -17.58 -10.43 15.71
C GLY A 202 -16.15 -10.80 16.17
N GLY A 203 -15.45 -11.70 15.49
CA GLY A 203 -14.03 -12.00 15.74
C GLY A 203 -13.73 -13.38 16.33
N ALA A 204 -14.32 -13.76 17.47
CA ALA A 204 -13.95 -15.00 18.18
C ALA A 204 -14.33 -16.30 17.45
N GLY A 205 -15.29 -16.24 16.51
CA GLY A 205 -15.66 -17.40 15.69
C GLY A 205 -16.28 -18.57 16.46
N TYR A 206 -17.00 -18.35 17.57
CA TYR A 206 -17.70 -19.44 18.28
C TYR A 206 -18.94 -19.91 17.52
N GLN A 207 -19.31 -21.19 17.60
CA GLN A 207 -20.48 -21.72 16.86
C GLN A 207 -21.81 -21.18 17.40
N THR A 208 -22.57 -20.50 16.54
CA THR A 208 -23.84 -19.85 16.88
C THR A 208 -24.89 -20.87 17.30
N GLY A 209 -25.00 -22.00 16.60
CA GLY A 209 -25.95 -23.06 16.92
C GLY A 209 -25.76 -23.66 18.32
N LEU A 210 -24.50 -23.86 18.76
CA LEU A 210 -24.20 -24.32 20.13
C LEU A 210 -24.58 -23.27 21.18
N LYS A 211 -24.31 -21.99 20.90
CA LYS A 211 -24.71 -20.86 21.74
C LYS A 211 -26.23 -20.84 21.95
N TRP A 212 -27.00 -21.03 20.87
CA TRP A 212 -28.47 -21.04 20.93
C TRP A 212 -29.01 -22.28 21.65
N GLU A 213 -28.40 -23.44 21.45
CA GLU A 213 -28.73 -24.68 22.17
C GLU A 213 -28.56 -24.51 23.70
N MET A 214 -27.47 -23.87 24.14
CA MET A 214 -27.23 -23.58 25.55
C MET A 214 -28.33 -22.67 26.13
N LEU A 215 -28.68 -21.57 25.44
CA LEU A 215 -29.73 -20.66 25.89
C LEU A 215 -31.10 -21.35 25.93
N ARG A 216 -31.41 -22.21 24.94
CA ARG A 216 -32.67 -22.97 24.91
C ARG A 216 -32.78 -23.93 26.10
N LYS A 217 -31.70 -24.65 26.42
CA LYS A 217 -31.64 -25.61 27.54
C LYS A 217 -31.67 -24.93 28.91
N ALA A 218 -31.22 -23.68 29.01
CA ALA A 218 -31.24 -22.94 30.27
C ALA A 218 -32.67 -22.76 30.80
N LYS A 219 -32.90 -23.13 32.07
CA LYS A 219 -34.18 -22.97 32.77
C LYS A 219 -34.17 -21.63 33.50
N ALA A 220 -34.92 -20.66 33.00
CA ALA A 220 -35.11 -19.36 33.61
C ALA A 220 -36.48 -18.79 33.23
N GLU A 221 -37.01 -17.91 34.08
CA GLU A 221 -38.26 -17.19 33.84
C GLU A 221 -38.13 -16.18 32.69
N ARG A 222 -36.97 -15.53 32.58
CA ARG A 222 -36.63 -14.57 31.52
C ARG A 222 -35.34 -14.98 30.83
N LYS A 223 -35.28 -14.71 29.53
CA LYS A 223 -34.10 -14.92 28.67
C LYS A 223 -33.95 -13.73 27.74
N PHE A 224 -32.71 -13.35 27.48
CA PHE A 224 -32.39 -12.17 26.68
C PHE A 224 -31.57 -12.53 25.44
N LEU A 225 -31.84 -11.81 24.35
CA LEU A 225 -30.98 -11.78 23.17
C LEU A 225 -30.37 -10.39 23.04
N ILE A 226 -29.09 -10.31 22.70
CA ILE A 226 -28.41 -9.04 22.47
C ILE A 226 -27.74 -9.09 21.09
N SER A 227 -28.03 -8.09 20.25
CA SER A 227 -27.20 -7.78 19.10
C SER A 227 -26.12 -6.78 19.51
N ASN A 228 -24.87 -7.20 19.36
CA ASN A 228 -23.72 -6.33 19.57
C ASN A 228 -23.36 -5.62 18.25
N ALA A 229 -23.71 -4.34 18.17
CA ALA A 229 -23.38 -3.41 17.10
C ALA A 229 -22.35 -2.34 17.55
N ASP A 230 -21.53 -2.67 18.55
CA ASP A 230 -20.42 -1.82 19.01
C ASP A 230 -19.16 -2.06 18.15
N GLU A 231 -19.23 -1.67 16.88
CA GLU A 231 -18.14 -1.79 15.92
C GLU A 231 -17.10 -0.68 16.14
N GLY A 232 -16.30 -0.84 17.19
CA GLY A 232 -15.33 0.16 17.63
C GLY A 232 -13.99 0.15 16.87
N ASP A 233 -13.73 -0.85 16.02
CA ASP A 233 -12.45 -0.98 15.30
C ASP A 233 -12.27 0.15 14.26
N PRO A 234 -11.19 0.96 14.34
CA PRO A 234 -10.77 1.87 13.28
C PRO A 234 -10.68 1.17 11.92
N GLY A 235 -11.29 1.78 10.91
CA GLY A 235 -11.36 1.22 9.55
C GLY A 235 -12.43 0.14 9.36
N ALA A 236 -13.13 -0.30 10.41
CA ALA A 236 -14.28 -1.20 10.33
C ALA A 236 -15.59 -0.40 10.24
N TYR A 237 -16.45 -0.78 9.29
CA TYR A 237 -17.77 -0.18 9.10
C TYR A 237 -18.75 -1.14 8.39
N MET A 238 -18.51 -2.45 8.51
CA MET A 238 -19.36 -3.47 7.89
C MET A 238 -20.71 -3.54 8.58
N ASN A 239 -20.74 -3.64 9.91
CA ASN A 239 -21.99 -3.66 10.68
C ASN A 239 -22.75 -2.33 10.48
N ARG A 240 -22.03 -1.20 10.40
CA ARG A 240 -22.65 0.09 10.05
C ARG A 240 -23.41 0.01 8.74
N ASN A 241 -22.77 -0.48 7.68
CA ASN A 241 -23.40 -0.55 6.36
C ASN A 241 -24.55 -1.57 6.31
N GLU A 242 -24.40 -2.71 6.97
CA GLU A 242 -25.46 -3.71 7.09
C GLU A 242 -26.71 -3.09 7.71
N ILE A 243 -26.56 -2.39 8.83
CA ILE A 243 -27.67 -1.71 9.52
C ILE A 243 -28.23 -0.56 8.68
N GLU A 244 -27.36 0.28 8.12
CA GLU A 244 -27.80 1.42 7.32
C GLU A 244 -28.48 0.98 6.02
N GLY A 245 -28.11 -0.17 5.45
CA GLY A 245 -28.61 -0.63 4.16
C GLY A 245 -29.77 -1.61 4.23
N ASP A 246 -29.85 -2.44 5.27
CA ASP A 246 -30.90 -3.46 5.42
C ASP A 246 -31.16 -3.79 6.91
N PRO A 247 -31.77 -2.88 7.69
CA PRO A 247 -31.99 -3.08 9.12
C PRO A 247 -32.95 -4.24 9.44
N HIS A 248 -33.89 -4.55 8.53
CA HIS A 248 -34.90 -5.59 8.76
C HIS A 248 -34.33 -7.00 8.74
N SER A 249 -33.25 -7.28 7.99
CA SER A 249 -32.59 -8.59 8.01
C SER A 249 -32.02 -8.96 9.38
N MET A 250 -31.50 -7.99 10.13
CA MET A 250 -31.10 -8.21 11.53
C MET A 250 -32.31 -8.51 12.42
N ILE A 251 -33.37 -7.70 12.30
CA ILE A 251 -34.59 -7.82 13.10
C ILE A 251 -35.23 -9.20 12.88
N GLU A 252 -35.37 -9.65 11.63
CA GLU A 252 -35.87 -10.98 11.29
C GLU A 252 -35.04 -12.09 11.97
N GLY A 253 -33.71 -12.02 11.85
CA GLY A 253 -32.81 -12.99 12.48
C GLY A 253 -32.98 -13.05 14.01
N MET A 254 -33.18 -11.91 14.67
CA MET A 254 -33.43 -11.84 16.11
C MET A 254 -34.80 -12.41 16.50
N ILE A 255 -35.85 -12.16 15.71
CA ILE A 255 -37.19 -12.71 15.98
C ILE A 255 -37.16 -14.25 15.87
N ILE A 256 -36.52 -14.79 14.82
CA ILE A 256 -36.34 -16.24 14.64
C ILE A 256 -35.60 -16.82 15.86
N ALA A 257 -34.51 -16.18 16.29
CA ALA A 257 -33.76 -16.61 17.46
C ALA A 257 -34.57 -16.54 18.76
N GLY A 258 -35.39 -15.50 18.94
CA GLY A 258 -36.29 -15.35 20.08
C GLY A 258 -37.22 -16.54 20.21
N TYR A 259 -37.87 -16.90 19.09
CA TYR A 259 -38.78 -18.06 19.04
C TYR A 259 -38.05 -19.37 19.35
N VAL A 260 -36.91 -19.58 18.69
CA VAL A 260 -36.16 -20.83 18.77
C VAL A 260 -35.55 -21.05 20.16
N THR A 261 -35.05 -19.98 20.80
CA THR A 261 -34.42 -20.06 22.14
C THR A 261 -35.42 -19.92 23.29
N GLY A 262 -36.63 -19.41 23.01
CA GLY A 262 -37.64 -19.08 24.01
C GLY A 262 -37.36 -17.76 24.74
N ALA A 263 -36.63 -16.84 24.10
CA ALA A 263 -36.45 -15.48 24.62
C ALA A 263 -37.60 -14.58 24.17
N THR A 264 -38.03 -13.71 25.07
CA THR A 264 -39.13 -12.75 24.83
C THR A 264 -38.64 -11.32 24.69
N GLU A 265 -37.36 -11.07 25.00
CA GLU A 265 -36.77 -9.72 25.04
C GLU A 265 -35.44 -9.71 24.27
N GLY A 266 -35.34 -8.80 23.30
CA GLY A 266 -34.13 -8.49 22.55
C GLY A 266 -33.60 -7.10 22.89
N LEU A 267 -32.28 -6.92 22.87
CA LEU A 267 -31.64 -5.61 22.94
C LEU A 267 -30.68 -5.42 21.77
N LEU A 268 -30.73 -4.23 21.15
CA LEU A 268 -29.76 -3.76 20.17
C LEU A 268 -28.84 -2.77 20.89
N TYR A 269 -27.57 -3.12 21.06
CA TYR A 269 -26.57 -2.20 21.59
C TYR A 269 -25.80 -1.59 20.42
N VAL A 270 -26.03 -0.30 20.14
CA VAL A 270 -25.44 0.43 19.01
C VAL A 270 -24.58 1.56 19.54
N ARG A 271 -23.37 1.72 18.98
CA ARG A 271 -22.47 2.81 19.39
C ARG A 271 -23.03 4.19 19.04
N ALA A 272 -22.75 5.20 19.88
CA ALA A 272 -23.23 6.57 19.69
C ALA A 272 -22.72 7.23 18.39
N GLU A 273 -21.58 6.78 17.89
CA GLU A 273 -20.95 7.33 16.69
C GLU A 273 -21.68 6.92 15.39
N TYR A 274 -22.74 6.09 15.47
CA TYR A 274 -23.57 5.69 14.33
C TYR A 274 -25.00 6.27 14.39
N PRO A 275 -25.17 7.61 14.35
CA PRO A 275 -26.49 8.24 14.49
C PRO A 275 -27.46 7.85 13.38
N LEU A 276 -26.98 7.67 12.14
CA LEU A 276 -27.81 7.24 11.01
C LEU A 276 -28.32 5.80 11.20
N ALA A 277 -27.47 4.91 11.71
CA ALA A 277 -27.84 3.52 11.98
C ALA A 277 -28.91 3.44 13.09
N VAL A 278 -28.74 4.22 14.18
CA VAL A 278 -29.72 4.35 15.27
C VAL A 278 -31.07 4.81 14.73
N HIS A 279 -31.08 5.87 13.90
CA HIS A 279 -32.30 6.40 13.30
C HIS A 279 -33.02 5.38 12.42
N ARG A 280 -32.29 4.70 11.52
CA ARG A 280 -32.86 3.68 10.61
C ARG A 280 -33.37 2.46 11.36
N LEU A 281 -32.66 2.01 12.39
CA LEU A 281 -33.11 0.88 13.22
C LEU A 281 -34.38 1.21 13.98
N GLN A 282 -34.46 2.40 14.59
CA GLN A 282 -35.66 2.83 15.30
C GLN A 282 -36.88 2.81 14.36
N GLN A 283 -36.74 3.40 13.16
CA GLN A 283 -37.79 3.38 12.16
C GLN A 283 -38.17 1.95 11.72
N ALA A 284 -37.18 1.08 11.47
CA ALA A 284 -37.43 -0.31 11.08
C ALA A 284 -38.15 -1.11 12.19
N MET A 285 -37.81 -0.87 13.46
CA MET A 285 -38.47 -1.47 14.62
C MET A 285 -39.93 -1.00 14.73
N ASP A 286 -40.18 0.28 14.53
CA ASP A 286 -41.54 0.85 14.58
C ASP A 286 -42.39 0.31 13.44
N GLN A 287 -41.85 0.23 12.22
CA GLN A 287 -42.52 -0.43 11.09
C GLN A 287 -42.81 -1.91 11.37
N ALA A 288 -41.85 -2.66 11.94
CA ALA A 288 -42.07 -4.06 12.29
C ALA A 288 -43.19 -4.24 13.33
N ARG A 289 -43.32 -3.31 14.30
CA ARG A 289 -44.43 -3.29 15.27
C ARG A 289 -45.77 -2.99 14.60
N GLU A 290 -45.81 -2.00 13.72
CA GLU A 290 -47.03 -1.62 12.97
C GLU A 290 -47.56 -2.76 12.11
N TYR A 291 -46.66 -3.51 11.47
CA TYR A 291 -47.00 -4.69 10.67
C TYR A 291 -47.28 -5.95 11.50
N GLY A 292 -47.12 -5.91 12.84
CA GLY A 292 -47.38 -7.04 13.73
C GLY A 292 -46.30 -8.14 13.69
N LEU A 293 -45.10 -7.79 13.24
CA LEU A 293 -43.93 -8.68 13.18
C LEU A 293 -43.05 -8.59 14.43
N LEU A 294 -43.24 -7.54 15.25
CA LEU A 294 -42.59 -7.34 16.54
C LEU A 294 -43.63 -6.96 17.61
N GLY A 295 -43.39 -7.33 18.87
CA GLY A 295 -44.26 -7.04 20.00
C GLY A 295 -45.08 -8.25 20.43
N ARG A 296 -46.41 -8.09 20.53
CA ARG A 296 -47.33 -9.13 21.03
C ARG A 296 -48.01 -9.87 19.90
N ASP A 297 -48.15 -11.18 20.07
CA ASP A 297 -48.88 -12.08 19.17
C ASP A 297 -48.40 -11.94 17.71
N ILE A 298 -47.10 -12.17 17.52
CA ILE A 298 -46.43 -12.10 16.23
C ILE A 298 -47.09 -13.10 15.27
N LEU A 299 -47.52 -12.61 14.11
CA LEU A 299 -48.29 -13.36 13.09
C LEU A 299 -49.57 -14.05 13.61
N GLY A 300 -50.12 -13.64 14.75
CA GLY A 300 -51.33 -14.26 15.33
C GLY A 300 -51.10 -15.68 15.88
N ARG A 301 -49.86 -16.02 16.26
CA ARG A 301 -49.46 -17.38 16.69
C ARG A 301 -49.12 -17.52 18.17
N GLY A 302 -49.41 -16.50 18.99
CA GLY A 302 -49.19 -16.52 20.44
C GLY A 302 -47.73 -16.36 20.88
N PHE A 303 -46.80 -16.05 19.95
CA PHE A 303 -45.41 -15.74 20.26
C PHE A 303 -45.23 -14.24 20.51
N ASN A 304 -44.52 -13.89 21.57
CA ASN A 304 -44.25 -12.50 21.96
C ASN A 304 -42.73 -12.27 21.99
N PHE A 305 -42.27 -11.27 21.26
CA PHE A 305 -40.88 -10.85 21.25
C PHE A 305 -40.79 -9.38 20.90
N ASP A 306 -40.12 -8.59 21.73
CA ASP A 306 -39.89 -7.16 21.47
C ASP A 306 -38.42 -6.83 21.61
N ILE A 307 -37.98 -5.79 20.91
CA ILE A 307 -36.60 -5.34 20.85
C ILE A 307 -36.51 -3.92 21.42
N ALA A 308 -35.57 -3.69 22.32
CA ALA A 308 -35.19 -2.36 22.77
C ALA A 308 -33.87 -1.91 22.12
N LEU A 309 -33.77 -0.63 21.76
CA LEU A 309 -32.54 -0.02 21.28
C LEU A 309 -31.83 0.69 22.44
N VAL A 310 -30.54 0.43 22.60
CA VAL A 310 -29.69 1.09 23.59
C VAL A 310 -28.49 1.67 22.88
N GLU A 311 -28.28 2.97 23.08
CA GLU A 311 -27.12 3.68 22.57
C GLU A 311 -25.94 3.56 23.55
N GLY A 312 -24.76 3.22 23.02
CA GLY A 312 -23.52 3.15 23.78
C GLY A 312 -22.98 4.53 24.14
N ALA A 313 -21.91 4.58 24.95
CA ALA A 313 -21.31 5.82 25.43
C ALA A 313 -19.86 6.03 24.94
N GLY A 314 -19.52 5.52 23.76
CA GLY A 314 -18.22 5.73 23.11
C GLY A 314 -17.03 4.99 23.75
N ALA A 315 -17.24 3.78 24.28
CA ALA A 315 -16.18 2.98 24.90
C ALA A 315 -15.93 1.70 24.12
N PHE A 316 -14.78 1.56 23.46
CA PHE A 316 -14.42 0.39 22.62
C PHE A 316 -14.50 -0.94 23.36
N VAL A 317 -14.16 -0.94 24.66
CA VAL A 317 -14.21 -2.14 25.49
C VAL A 317 -15.62 -2.71 25.65
N CYS A 318 -16.67 -1.91 25.43
CA CYS A 318 -18.05 -2.38 25.45
C CYS A 318 -18.40 -3.30 24.28
N GLY A 319 -17.52 -3.47 23.29
CA GLY A 319 -17.62 -4.54 22.29
C GLY A 319 -17.35 -5.93 22.89
N GLU A 320 -16.71 -6.02 24.05
CA GLU A 320 -16.52 -7.29 24.78
C GLU A 320 -17.83 -7.74 25.45
N GLU A 321 -18.17 -9.02 25.28
CA GLU A 321 -19.49 -9.58 25.64
C GLU A 321 -19.93 -9.28 27.09
N THR A 322 -19.04 -9.37 28.07
CA THR A 322 -19.37 -9.11 29.48
C THR A 322 -19.31 -7.63 29.84
N ALA A 323 -18.43 -6.85 29.21
CA ALA A 323 -18.41 -5.40 29.35
C ALA A 323 -19.69 -4.76 28.78
N LEU A 324 -20.18 -5.26 27.65
CA LEU A 324 -21.45 -4.86 27.04
C LEU A 324 -22.61 -5.05 28.03
N ILE A 325 -22.70 -6.23 28.66
CA ILE A 325 -23.72 -6.51 29.68
C ILE A 325 -23.62 -5.51 30.84
N ARG A 326 -22.41 -5.18 31.30
CA ARG A 326 -22.24 -4.17 32.36
C ARG A 326 -22.72 -2.79 31.93
N SER A 327 -22.46 -2.39 30.70
CA SER A 327 -22.96 -1.15 30.13
C SER A 327 -24.50 -1.12 30.13
N LEU A 328 -25.13 -2.19 29.66
CA LEU A 328 -26.60 -2.36 29.70
C LEU A 328 -27.19 -2.36 31.11
N GLU A 329 -26.43 -2.81 32.11
CA GLU A 329 -26.81 -2.74 33.53
C GLU A 329 -26.60 -1.35 34.16
N GLY A 330 -26.21 -0.34 33.37
CA GLY A 330 -25.92 1.02 33.85
C GLY A 330 -24.62 1.12 34.65
N ARG A 331 -23.67 0.21 34.44
CA ARG A 331 -22.37 0.16 35.12
C ARG A 331 -21.24 0.46 34.13
N ALA A 332 -20.07 0.79 34.66
CA ALA A 332 -18.86 0.90 33.84
C ALA A 332 -18.57 -0.44 33.12
N GLY A 333 -18.29 -0.38 31.82
CA GLY A 333 -18.01 -1.51 30.92
C GLY A 333 -16.71 -2.24 31.23
N ARG A 334 -16.62 -2.89 32.40
CA ARG A 334 -15.45 -3.64 32.85
C ARG A 334 -15.70 -5.14 32.72
N PRO A 335 -14.96 -5.87 31.85
CA PRO A 335 -15.15 -7.30 31.64
C PRO A 335 -15.10 -8.12 32.93
N THR A 336 -15.86 -9.21 33.00
CA THR A 336 -15.87 -10.15 34.14
C THR A 336 -15.20 -11.47 33.79
N PRO A 337 -14.49 -12.12 34.75
CA PRO A 337 -13.96 -13.46 34.53
C PRO A 337 -15.07 -14.45 34.17
N ARG A 338 -14.76 -15.41 33.31
CA ARG A 338 -15.61 -16.55 32.98
C ARG A 338 -14.97 -17.81 33.58
N PRO A 339 -15.72 -18.73 34.22
CA PRO A 339 -17.18 -18.74 34.42
C PRO A 339 -17.69 -17.76 35.52
N PRO A 340 -19.02 -17.44 35.56
CA PRO A 340 -20.08 -17.98 34.69
C PRO A 340 -20.10 -17.35 33.29
N TYR A 341 -20.58 -18.10 32.30
CA TYR A 341 -20.77 -17.59 30.93
C TYR A 341 -22.10 -16.84 30.79
N PRO A 342 -22.21 -15.86 29.88
CA PRO A 342 -23.46 -15.10 29.66
C PRO A 342 -24.68 -15.97 29.35
N ALA A 343 -24.49 -17.09 28.64
CA ALA A 343 -25.54 -18.05 28.31
C ALA A 343 -26.15 -18.73 29.57
N GLU A 344 -25.44 -18.71 30.70
CA GLU A 344 -25.93 -19.21 31.99
C GLU A 344 -26.41 -18.06 32.87
N LYS A 345 -25.57 -17.03 33.04
CA LYS A 345 -25.83 -15.84 33.86
C LYS A 345 -25.24 -14.62 33.15
N GLY A 346 -26.07 -13.93 32.39
CA GLY A 346 -25.73 -12.71 31.67
C GLY A 346 -26.47 -11.49 32.24
N LEU A 347 -27.25 -10.82 31.40
CA LEU A 347 -27.95 -9.58 31.72
C LEU A 347 -28.90 -9.76 32.92
N PHE A 348 -28.71 -8.94 33.96
CA PHE A 348 -29.44 -9.02 35.23
C PHE A 348 -29.38 -10.40 35.90
N GLY A 349 -28.37 -11.20 35.59
CA GLY A 349 -28.20 -12.56 36.10
C GLY A 349 -29.01 -13.64 35.36
N TYR A 350 -29.74 -13.30 34.30
CA TYR A 350 -30.52 -14.25 33.50
C TYR A 350 -29.73 -14.81 32.30
N PRO A 351 -30.07 -16.01 31.79
CA PRO A 351 -29.49 -16.56 30.57
C PRO A 351 -29.61 -15.58 29.40
N THR A 352 -28.47 -15.22 28.82
CA THR A 352 -28.38 -14.21 27.77
C THR A 352 -27.49 -14.69 26.64
N ASN A 353 -27.94 -14.53 25.40
CA ASN A 353 -27.13 -14.82 24.23
C ASN A 353 -26.77 -13.52 23.51
N ILE A 354 -25.50 -13.39 23.13
CA ILE A 354 -24.97 -12.22 22.44
C ILE A 354 -24.37 -12.68 21.11
N ASN A 355 -24.84 -12.08 20.02
CA ASN A 355 -24.32 -12.26 18.68
C ASN A 355 -24.05 -10.90 18.03
N ASN A 356 -23.06 -10.86 17.13
CA ASN A 356 -22.75 -9.68 16.34
C ASN A 356 -23.76 -9.51 15.18
N VAL A 357 -23.94 -8.27 14.72
CA VAL A 357 -24.84 -7.86 13.62
C VAL A 357 -24.79 -8.83 12.43
N GLU A 358 -23.62 -8.99 11.79
CA GLU A 358 -23.43 -9.86 10.62
C GLU A 358 -23.87 -11.32 10.86
N THR A 359 -23.82 -11.79 12.11
CA THR A 359 -24.27 -13.16 12.46
C THR A 359 -25.79 -13.33 12.25
N TRP A 360 -26.58 -12.29 12.53
CA TRP A 360 -28.04 -12.32 12.36
C TRP A 360 -28.45 -12.34 10.89
N TYR A 361 -27.70 -11.65 10.02
CA TYR A 361 -27.97 -11.59 8.58
C TYR A 361 -27.85 -12.95 7.88
N ASN A 362 -27.12 -13.88 8.48
CA ASN A 362 -26.96 -15.25 7.97
C ASN A 362 -28.12 -16.18 8.37
N VAL A 363 -28.94 -15.81 9.37
CA VAL A 363 -29.98 -16.71 9.92
C VAL A 363 -31.06 -17.00 8.89
N ALA A 364 -31.71 -15.97 8.33
CA ALA A 364 -32.80 -16.16 7.36
C ALA A 364 -32.34 -16.91 6.09
N PRO A 365 -31.20 -16.57 5.44
CA PRO A 365 -30.65 -17.34 4.33
C PRO A 365 -30.43 -18.83 4.66
N ILE A 366 -29.86 -19.14 5.83
CA ILE A 366 -29.62 -20.54 6.23
C ILE A 366 -30.94 -21.27 6.44
N VAL A 367 -31.93 -20.62 7.05
CA VAL A 367 -33.26 -21.21 7.28
C VAL A 367 -33.92 -21.59 5.96
N VAL A 368 -33.92 -20.69 4.98
CA VAL A 368 -34.59 -20.88 3.67
C VAL A 368 -33.86 -21.88 2.77
N LYS A 369 -32.52 -21.82 2.69
CA LYS A 369 -31.74 -22.64 1.74
C LYS A 369 -31.19 -23.93 2.35
N GLY A 370 -31.17 -24.05 3.68
CA GLY A 370 -30.61 -25.20 4.37
C GLY A 370 -29.11 -25.09 4.66
N ALA A 371 -28.64 -25.97 5.55
CA ALA A 371 -27.25 -26.03 5.99
C ALA A 371 -26.27 -26.42 4.86
N ALA A 372 -26.67 -27.33 3.98
CA ALA A 372 -25.81 -27.83 2.89
C ALA A 372 -25.38 -26.68 1.96
N TRP A 373 -26.33 -25.86 1.51
CA TRP A 373 -26.10 -24.67 0.70
C TRP A 373 -25.10 -23.69 1.35
N PHE A 374 -25.22 -23.49 2.67
CA PHE A 374 -24.31 -22.60 3.39
C PHE A 374 -22.88 -23.16 3.43
N THR A 375 -22.74 -24.47 3.64
CA THR A 375 -21.43 -25.15 3.73
C THR A 375 -20.73 -25.35 2.38
N GLU A 376 -21.42 -25.19 1.25
CA GLU A 376 -20.81 -25.16 -0.09
C GLU A 376 -19.91 -23.94 -0.30
N THR A 377 -20.07 -22.91 0.53
CA THR A 377 -19.30 -21.67 0.43
C THR A 377 -18.30 -21.57 1.58
N GLY A 378 -17.11 -21.05 1.30
CA GLY A 378 -16.06 -20.86 2.29
C GLY A 378 -15.19 -22.11 2.50
N SER A 379 -14.35 -22.10 3.54
CA SER A 379 -13.44 -23.21 3.83
C SER A 379 -14.14 -24.29 4.66
N PRO A 380 -13.67 -25.56 4.63
CA PRO A 380 -14.33 -26.66 5.37
C PRO A 380 -14.48 -26.43 6.88
N LYS A 381 -13.59 -25.62 7.46
CA LYS A 381 -13.61 -25.24 8.90
C LYS A 381 -14.37 -23.95 9.17
N SER A 382 -14.54 -23.11 8.15
CA SER A 382 -15.12 -21.77 8.26
C SER A 382 -16.07 -21.53 7.08
N PRO A 383 -17.28 -22.12 7.10
CA PRO A 383 -18.24 -21.98 6.02
C PRO A 383 -18.90 -20.59 5.98
N GLY A 384 -19.48 -20.30 4.81
CA GLY A 384 -20.12 -19.05 4.47
C GLY A 384 -19.16 -17.97 4.00
N THR A 385 -19.69 -16.76 3.94
CA THR A 385 -18.98 -15.54 3.58
C THR A 385 -18.68 -14.69 4.81
N LYS A 386 -17.81 -13.69 4.62
CA LYS A 386 -17.63 -12.60 5.55
C LYS A 386 -17.50 -11.27 4.80
N VAL A 387 -18.06 -10.21 5.38
CA VAL A 387 -17.86 -8.84 4.91
C VAL A 387 -16.56 -8.25 5.48
N PHE A 388 -15.72 -7.74 4.59
CA PHE A 388 -14.48 -7.07 4.96
C PHE A 388 -14.53 -5.60 4.53
N SER A 389 -13.97 -4.71 5.35
CA SER A 389 -13.76 -3.32 4.98
C SER A 389 -12.32 -3.13 4.52
N LEU A 390 -12.15 -2.79 3.25
CA LEU A 390 -10.85 -2.54 2.64
C LEU A 390 -10.58 -1.04 2.65
N VAL A 391 -9.58 -0.64 3.46
CA VAL A 391 -9.22 0.76 3.71
C VAL A 391 -7.70 0.94 3.76
N GLY A 392 -7.25 2.18 4.01
CA GLY A 392 -5.85 2.54 4.05
C GLY A 392 -5.37 3.00 2.68
N LYS A 393 -4.12 2.69 2.34
CA LYS A 393 -3.48 3.14 1.10
C LYS A 393 -3.72 2.15 -0.04
N VAL A 394 -4.99 2.00 -0.43
CA VAL A 394 -5.48 1.09 -1.48
C VAL A 394 -6.29 1.85 -2.52
N GLN A 395 -6.19 1.49 -3.80
CA GLN A 395 -6.87 2.22 -4.89
C GLN A 395 -8.39 2.18 -4.76
N ASN A 396 -8.94 0.99 -4.53
CA ASN A 396 -10.38 0.75 -4.45
C ASN A 396 -10.79 0.44 -3.01
N THR A 397 -11.19 1.48 -2.27
CA THR A 397 -11.74 1.32 -0.91
C THR A 397 -13.22 0.94 -0.93
N GLY A 398 -13.63 0.10 0.02
CA GLY A 398 -15.05 -0.24 0.18
C GLY A 398 -15.30 -1.50 1.01
N LEU A 399 -16.50 -2.04 0.86
CA LEU A 399 -16.94 -3.29 1.49
C LEU A 399 -16.93 -4.43 0.48
N VAL A 400 -16.29 -5.53 0.87
CA VAL A 400 -16.07 -6.69 0.02
C VAL A 400 -16.57 -7.93 0.74
N GLU A 401 -17.56 -8.62 0.18
CA GLU A 401 -18.09 -9.84 0.77
C GLU A 401 -17.51 -11.07 0.06
N MET A 402 -16.61 -11.77 0.74
CA MET A 402 -15.85 -12.88 0.17
C MET A 402 -16.11 -14.19 0.90
N PRO A 403 -16.07 -15.34 0.20
CA PRO A 403 -15.99 -16.65 0.83
C PRO A 403 -14.78 -16.73 1.78
N LEU A 404 -14.97 -17.29 2.97
CA LEU A 404 -13.85 -17.49 3.89
C LEU A 404 -12.85 -18.51 3.31
N GLY A 405 -11.56 -18.22 3.43
CA GLY A 405 -10.48 -18.98 2.78
C GLY A 405 -10.00 -18.39 1.46
N THR A 406 -10.61 -17.32 0.95
CA THR A 406 -10.02 -16.55 -0.16
C THR A 406 -8.62 -16.03 0.22
N PRO A 407 -7.60 -16.12 -0.66
CA PRO A 407 -6.27 -15.59 -0.39
C PRO A 407 -6.24 -14.07 -0.22
N LEU A 408 -5.39 -13.55 0.68
CA LEU A 408 -5.28 -12.12 0.96
C LEU A 408 -4.91 -11.28 -0.29
N LYS A 409 -4.12 -11.84 -1.22
CA LYS A 409 -3.74 -11.18 -2.49
C LYS A 409 -4.95 -10.78 -3.35
N THR A 410 -6.03 -11.55 -3.30
CA THR A 410 -7.26 -11.25 -4.06
C THR A 410 -7.94 -10.00 -3.51
N PHE A 411 -7.95 -9.82 -2.19
CA PHE A 411 -8.49 -8.60 -1.58
C PHE A 411 -7.66 -7.38 -1.96
N VAL A 412 -6.34 -7.47 -1.83
CA VAL A 412 -5.43 -6.32 -1.99
C VAL A 412 -5.26 -5.93 -3.46
N TYR A 413 -4.98 -6.89 -4.32
CA TYR A 413 -4.56 -6.60 -5.70
C TYR A 413 -5.69 -6.76 -6.72
N ASP A 414 -6.51 -7.81 -6.63
CA ASP A 414 -7.57 -8.04 -7.62
C ASP A 414 -8.76 -7.10 -7.39
N ILE A 415 -9.24 -7.02 -6.14
CA ILE A 415 -10.37 -6.15 -5.75
C ILE A 415 -9.88 -4.73 -5.43
N GLY A 416 -8.86 -4.63 -4.57
CA GLY A 416 -8.31 -3.36 -4.08
C GLY A 416 -7.49 -2.57 -5.10
N GLY A 417 -7.01 -3.22 -6.18
CA GLY A 417 -6.19 -2.57 -7.21
C GLY A 417 -4.76 -2.21 -6.78
N GLY A 418 -4.28 -2.72 -5.63
CA GLY A 418 -2.95 -2.43 -5.09
C GLY A 418 -2.87 -1.07 -4.38
N ALA A 419 -1.65 -0.59 -4.13
CA ALA A 419 -1.45 0.67 -3.41
C ALA A 419 -1.78 1.89 -4.27
N THR A 420 -2.06 3.01 -3.60
CA THR A 420 -2.28 4.30 -4.27
C THR A 420 -0.98 4.81 -4.92
N HIS A 421 -1.12 5.63 -5.97
CA HIS A 421 0.02 6.28 -6.65
C HIS A 421 1.11 5.35 -7.19
N GLY A 422 0.80 4.08 -7.47
CA GLY A 422 1.75 3.11 -8.04
C GLY A 422 2.82 2.61 -7.07
N LYS A 423 2.67 2.86 -5.76
CA LYS A 423 3.60 2.42 -4.72
C LYS A 423 3.53 0.92 -4.46
N ALA A 424 4.53 0.37 -3.80
CA ALA A 424 4.50 -1.02 -3.35
C ALA A 424 3.65 -1.18 -2.07
N VAL A 425 2.76 -2.18 -2.05
CA VAL A 425 2.07 -2.59 -0.82
C VAL A 425 3.07 -3.30 0.08
N LYS A 426 3.22 -2.85 1.32
CA LYS A 426 4.17 -3.39 2.29
C LYS A 426 3.54 -4.44 3.20
N ALA A 427 2.33 -4.17 3.68
CA ALA A 427 1.66 -5.00 4.66
C ALA A 427 0.15 -4.72 4.72
N VAL A 428 -0.59 -5.65 5.33
CA VAL A 428 -2.00 -5.44 5.70
C VAL A 428 -2.18 -5.74 7.18
N GLN A 429 -2.79 -4.80 7.90
CA GLN A 429 -3.28 -5.03 9.25
C GLN A 429 -4.68 -5.63 9.17
N THR A 430 -4.89 -6.77 9.82
CA THR A 430 -6.20 -7.46 9.86
C THR A 430 -6.69 -7.58 11.30
N GLY A 431 -8.00 -7.45 11.50
CA GLY A 431 -8.60 -7.64 12.83
C GLY A 431 -8.60 -6.41 13.75
N GLY A 432 -8.54 -5.21 13.16
CA GLY A 432 -8.59 -3.95 13.90
C GLY A 432 -7.29 -3.62 14.65
N PRO A 433 -7.36 -2.74 15.67
CA PRO A 433 -6.19 -2.26 16.42
C PRO A 433 -5.49 -3.33 17.24
N SER A 434 -6.25 -4.32 17.70
CA SER A 434 -5.71 -5.47 18.41
C SER A 434 -5.34 -6.64 17.47
N GLY A 435 -5.38 -6.37 16.17
CA GLY A 435 -5.02 -7.27 15.09
C GLY A 435 -3.51 -7.49 14.93
N GLY A 436 -3.15 -8.28 13.93
CA GLY A 436 -1.76 -8.49 13.53
C GLY A 436 -1.47 -7.91 12.14
N THR A 437 -0.21 -7.55 11.93
CA THR A 437 0.29 -7.13 10.63
C THR A 437 0.78 -8.34 9.84
N ILE A 438 0.29 -8.49 8.60
CA ILE A 438 0.69 -9.53 7.66
C ILE A 438 1.54 -8.88 6.57
N PRO A 439 2.79 -9.32 6.35
CA PRO A 439 3.66 -8.74 5.35
C PRO A 439 3.31 -9.23 3.93
N GLN A 440 3.70 -8.48 2.91
CA GLN A 440 3.39 -8.75 1.50
C GLN A 440 3.74 -10.18 1.05
N GLU A 441 4.85 -10.74 1.55
CA GLU A 441 5.32 -12.07 1.16
C GLU A 441 4.38 -13.21 1.58
N MET A 442 3.41 -12.91 2.45
CA MET A 442 2.43 -13.86 2.99
C MET A 442 1.02 -13.67 2.41
N PHE A 443 0.83 -12.87 1.36
CA PHE A 443 -0.51 -12.60 0.80
C PHE A 443 -1.16 -13.80 0.09
N ASP A 444 -0.42 -14.86 -0.19
CA ASP A 444 -0.99 -16.14 -0.64
C ASP A 444 -1.81 -16.85 0.45
N THR A 445 -1.74 -16.37 1.70
CA THR A 445 -2.41 -16.99 2.84
C THR A 445 -3.94 -16.88 2.74
N PRO A 446 -4.69 -17.99 2.91
CA PRO A 446 -6.14 -17.99 3.02
C PRO A 446 -6.64 -17.14 4.22
N VAL A 447 -7.67 -16.33 3.98
CA VAL A 447 -8.31 -15.52 5.03
C VAL A 447 -9.41 -16.35 5.72
N ASP A 448 -9.02 -17.10 6.75
CA ASP A 448 -9.92 -17.78 7.68
C ASP A 448 -9.44 -17.68 9.14
N TYR A 449 -10.29 -18.05 10.10
CA TYR A 449 -10.01 -17.85 11.53
C TYR A 449 -8.75 -18.60 11.99
N GLU A 450 -8.57 -19.84 11.54
CA GLU A 450 -7.44 -20.69 11.95
C GLU A 450 -6.12 -20.17 11.39
N THR A 451 -6.11 -19.78 10.12
CA THR A 451 -4.89 -19.39 9.41
C THR A 451 -4.41 -18.01 9.88
N LEU A 452 -5.32 -17.05 10.09
CA LEU A 452 -4.95 -15.74 10.64
C LEU A 452 -4.36 -15.86 12.05
N ALA A 453 -4.95 -16.71 12.91
CA ALA A 453 -4.44 -16.95 14.25
C ALA A 453 -3.01 -17.51 14.25
N GLN A 454 -2.66 -18.39 13.30
CA GLN A 454 -1.30 -18.93 13.16
C GLN A 454 -0.26 -17.86 12.76
N LEU A 455 -0.69 -16.82 12.04
CA LEU A 455 0.16 -15.68 11.72
C LEU A 455 0.33 -14.70 12.89
N GLY A 456 -0.40 -14.89 13.99
CA GLY A 456 -0.45 -13.93 15.10
C GLY A 456 -1.37 -12.74 14.83
N SER A 457 -2.22 -12.84 13.81
CA SER A 457 -3.33 -11.92 13.55
C SER A 457 -4.67 -12.53 13.97
N ILE A 458 -5.76 -11.79 13.83
CA ILE A 458 -7.12 -12.25 14.10
C ILE A 458 -8.07 -11.77 13.01
N MET A 459 -9.19 -12.46 12.85
CA MET A 459 -10.26 -12.04 11.94
C MET A 459 -10.87 -10.68 12.37
N GLY A 460 -11.04 -10.50 13.69
CA GLY A 460 -11.75 -9.36 14.26
C GLY A 460 -13.12 -9.12 13.62
N SER A 461 -13.50 -7.86 13.48
CA SER A 461 -14.69 -7.41 12.75
C SER A 461 -14.62 -7.64 11.24
N GLY A 462 -13.43 -7.84 10.66
CA GLY A 462 -13.19 -7.93 9.22
C GLY A 462 -12.51 -6.69 8.61
N GLY A 463 -12.03 -5.75 9.43
CA GLY A 463 -11.27 -4.61 8.93
C GLY A 463 -9.90 -5.00 8.36
N MET A 464 -9.59 -4.47 7.17
CA MET A 464 -8.30 -4.62 6.48
C MET A 464 -7.71 -3.25 6.16
N VAL A 465 -6.62 -2.89 6.85
CA VAL A 465 -5.89 -1.64 6.60
C VAL A 465 -4.65 -1.94 5.76
N VAL A 466 -4.67 -1.53 4.50
CA VAL A 466 -3.55 -1.68 3.55
C VAL A 466 -2.51 -0.57 3.80
N MET A 467 -1.25 -0.97 3.93
CA MET A 467 -0.11 -0.08 4.14
C MET A 467 0.88 -0.21 2.98
N ASP A 468 1.48 0.91 2.59
CA ASP A 468 2.49 0.96 1.53
C ASP A 468 3.91 1.07 2.11
N GLU A 469 4.90 1.19 1.23
CA GLU A 469 6.32 1.34 1.59
C GLU A 469 6.66 2.60 2.42
N ASP A 470 5.76 3.59 2.47
CA ASP A 470 5.92 4.83 3.24
C ASP A 470 5.28 4.75 4.63
N ASN A 471 4.79 3.59 5.06
CA ASN A 471 4.38 3.37 6.44
C ASN A 471 5.56 2.86 7.29
N CYS A 472 5.84 3.52 8.42
CA CYS A 472 6.80 3.02 9.41
C CYS A 472 6.14 1.97 10.30
N MET A 473 6.67 0.74 10.36
CA MET A 473 6.03 -0.32 11.15
C MET A 473 6.16 -0.11 12.66
N VAL A 474 7.16 0.65 13.10
CA VAL A 474 7.32 1.06 14.50
C VAL A 474 6.22 2.04 14.90
N ASP A 475 5.95 3.06 14.06
CA ASP A 475 4.89 4.03 14.28
C ASP A 475 3.49 3.41 14.17
N VAL A 476 3.30 2.46 13.25
CA VAL A 476 2.07 1.67 13.17
C VAL A 476 1.82 0.89 14.46
N ALA A 477 2.85 0.24 15.02
CA ALA A 477 2.74 -0.44 16.29
C ALA A 477 2.44 0.55 17.44
N ARG A 478 3.11 1.71 17.47
CA ARG A 478 2.87 2.80 18.43
C ARG A 478 1.41 3.27 18.36
N TYR A 479 0.89 3.57 17.18
CA TYR A 479 -0.47 4.06 16.95
C TYR A 479 -1.54 3.07 17.46
N PHE A 480 -1.40 1.78 17.14
CA PHE A 480 -2.38 0.79 17.59
C PHE A 480 -2.26 0.47 19.09
N VAL A 481 -1.05 0.51 19.66
CA VAL A 481 -0.85 0.40 21.12
C VAL A 481 -1.41 1.62 21.84
N GLU A 482 -1.25 2.83 21.28
CA GLU A 482 -1.83 4.07 21.80
C GLU A 482 -3.36 3.98 21.86
N PHE A 483 -3.99 3.50 20.79
CA PHE A 483 -5.43 3.26 20.77
C PHE A 483 -5.87 2.22 21.81
N THR A 484 -5.21 1.05 21.87
CA THR A 484 -5.60 0.00 22.83
C THR A 484 -5.30 0.41 24.28
N HIS A 485 -4.33 1.29 24.50
CA HIS A 485 -4.05 1.90 25.79
C HIS A 485 -5.17 2.86 26.21
N SER A 486 -5.61 3.77 25.33
CA SER A 486 -6.70 4.71 25.62
C SER A 486 -8.04 4.01 25.87
N GLU A 487 -8.26 2.88 25.19
CA GLU A 487 -9.48 2.07 25.30
C GLU A 487 -9.44 1.03 26.43
N SER A 488 -8.38 1.02 27.25
CA SER A 488 -8.28 0.08 28.37
C SER A 488 -9.34 0.36 29.44
N CYS A 489 -10.14 -0.66 29.81
CA CYS A 489 -11.10 -0.54 30.93
C CYS A 489 -10.43 -0.34 32.31
N GLY A 490 -9.10 -0.45 32.39
CA GLY A 490 -8.30 -0.22 33.59
C GLY A 490 -8.37 -1.33 34.65
N LYS A 491 -9.00 -2.48 34.37
CA LYS A 491 -9.24 -3.54 35.36
C LYS A 491 -8.02 -4.40 35.69
N CYS A 492 -7.30 -4.89 34.67
CA CYS A 492 -6.15 -5.77 34.90
C CYS A 492 -4.84 -4.99 34.70
N THR A 493 -3.88 -5.21 35.61
CA THR A 493 -2.58 -4.54 35.60
C THR A 493 -1.80 -4.77 34.30
N PRO A 494 -1.74 -6.00 33.72
CA PRO A 494 -1.04 -6.24 32.46
C PRO A 494 -1.53 -5.33 31.33
N CYS A 495 -2.84 -5.24 31.11
CA CYS A 495 -3.39 -4.35 30.08
C CYS A 495 -3.19 -2.87 30.43
N ARG A 496 -3.59 -2.43 31.63
CA ARG A 496 -3.57 -0.99 31.98
C ARG A 496 -2.16 -0.40 32.04
N ALA A 497 -1.27 -1.04 32.80
CA ALA A 497 0.08 -0.54 33.04
C ALA A 497 1.09 -1.10 32.04
N GLY A 498 0.89 -2.32 31.55
CA GLY A 498 1.77 -2.89 30.54
C GLY A 498 1.67 -2.16 29.20
N LEU A 499 0.46 -1.81 28.73
CA LEU A 499 0.34 -1.03 27.49
C LEU A 499 0.91 0.39 27.63
N ASP A 500 0.77 1.03 28.80
CA ASP A 500 1.42 2.33 29.09
C ASP A 500 2.95 2.23 28.96
N GLN A 501 3.56 1.19 29.55
CA GLN A 501 5.00 0.97 29.44
C GLN A 501 5.44 0.63 28.00
N ALA A 502 4.68 -0.21 27.29
CA ALA A 502 4.95 -0.52 25.89
C ALA A 502 4.87 0.73 25.01
N LEU A 503 3.87 1.59 25.23
CA LEU A 503 3.72 2.85 24.52
C LEU A 503 4.90 3.81 24.79
N ARG A 504 5.35 3.94 26.03
CA ARG A 504 6.54 4.75 26.37
C ARG A 504 7.80 4.26 25.67
N ILE A 505 7.99 2.94 25.62
CA ILE A 505 9.10 2.34 24.87
C ILE A 505 8.98 2.66 23.38
N LEU A 506 7.81 2.44 22.78
CA LEU A 506 7.55 2.75 21.36
C LEU A 506 7.76 4.24 21.05
N ASN A 507 7.37 5.15 21.94
CA ASN A 507 7.65 6.59 21.80
C ASN A 507 9.16 6.87 21.80
N ARG A 508 9.95 6.19 22.65
CA ARG A 508 11.41 6.30 22.61
C ARG A 508 11.99 5.82 21.27
N PHE A 509 11.41 4.78 20.66
CA PHE A 509 11.83 4.38 19.31
C PHE A 509 11.54 5.48 18.28
N THR A 510 10.35 6.08 18.30
CA THR A 510 9.98 7.13 17.34
C THR A 510 10.73 8.44 17.55
N HIS A 511 11.23 8.71 18.77
CA HIS A 511 12.09 9.85 19.07
C HIS A 511 13.59 9.56 18.91
N GLY A 512 13.99 8.33 18.59
CA GLY A 512 15.40 7.94 18.46
C GLY A 512 16.17 7.81 19.79
N GLU A 513 15.45 7.66 20.91
CA GLU A 513 15.98 7.52 22.27
C GLU A 513 15.95 6.07 22.79
N ALA A 514 15.48 5.13 21.96
CA ALA A 514 15.46 3.71 22.30
C ALA A 514 16.85 3.08 22.22
N THR A 515 17.05 2.05 23.03
CA THR A 515 18.30 1.27 23.14
C THR A 515 18.07 -0.18 22.71
N ASP A 516 19.15 -0.95 22.49
CA ASP A 516 19.03 -2.38 22.17
C ASP A 516 18.28 -3.16 23.26
N SER A 517 18.40 -2.76 24.54
CA SER A 517 17.67 -3.40 25.65
C SER A 517 16.16 -3.18 25.57
N ASP A 518 15.71 -2.10 24.92
CA ASP A 518 14.29 -1.80 24.75
C ASP A 518 13.62 -2.76 23.76
N LEU A 519 14.37 -3.32 22.80
CA LEU A 519 13.84 -4.33 21.86
C LEU A 519 13.38 -5.59 22.60
N ASP A 520 14.25 -6.12 23.47
CA ASP A 520 13.98 -7.36 24.22
C ASP A 520 12.92 -7.10 25.30
N THR A 521 13.02 -5.96 26.00
CA THR A 521 12.03 -5.55 27.01
C THR A 521 10.63 -5.41 26.40
N LEU A 522 10.52 -4.82 25.20
CA LEU A 522 9.26 -4.66 24.51
C LEU A 522 8.64 -6.01 24.12
N ASP A 523 9.43 -6.96 23.58
CA ASP A 523 8.92 -8.30 23.23
C ASP A 523 8.46 -9.07 24.47
N GLU A 524 9.25 -9.07 25.55
CA GLU A 524 8.89 -9.74 26.81
C GLU A 524 7.62 -9.13 27.43
N LEU A 525 7.55 -7.80 27.49
CA LEU A 525 6.40 -7.06 28.00
C LEU A 525 5.13 -7.38 27.17
N SER A 526 5.24 -7.36 25.85
CA SER A 526 4.14 -7.69 24.94
C SER A 526 3.63 -9.12 25.13
N ARG A 527 4.51 -10.11 25.33
CA ARG A 527 4.10 -11.49 25.65
C ARG A 527 3.40 -11.58 27.01
N MET A 528 3.92 -10.88 28.03
CA MET A 528 3.30 -10.83 29.35
C MET A 528 1.89 -10.24 29.29
N ILE A 529 1.70 -9.14 28.55
CA ILE A 529 0.37 -8.53 28.35
C ILE A 529 -0.58 -9.53 27.72
N ARG A 530 -0.15 -10.23 26.66
CA ARG A 530 -0.96 -11.23 25.97
C ARG A 530 -1.38 -12.35 26.91
N ASP A 531 -0.44 -12.92 27.65
CA ASP A 531 -0.65 -14.15 28.41
C ASP A 531 -1.37 -13.90 29.76
N MET A 532 -1.26 -12.70 30.32
CA MET A 532 -1.77 -12.35 31.66
C MET A 532 -3.00 -11.42 31.65
N SER A 533 -3.50 -11.01 30.47
CA SER A 533 -4.70 -10.18 30.36
C SER A 533 -6.00 -10.97 30.57
N LEU A 534 -6.96 -10.33 31.24
CA LEU A 534 -8.24 -10.95 31.63
C LEU A 534 -9.18 -11.22 30.45
N CYS A 535 -9.28 -10.27 29.52
CA CYS A 535 -10.22 -10.32 28.40
C CYS A 535 -9.49 -10.42 27.06
N GLY A 536 -10.20 -10.86 26.02
CA GLY A 536 -9.64 -11.04 24.69
C GLY A 536 -8.99 -9.78 24.12
N LEU A 537 -9.58 -8.60 24.35
CA LEU A 537 -9.02 -7.32 23.89
C LEU A 537 -7.65 -7.02 24.52
N GLY A 538 -7.47 -7.30 25.82
CA GLY A 538 -6.17 -7.14 26.48
C GLY A 538 -5.16 -8.18 26.00
N GLN A 539 -5.62 -9.40 25.71
CA GLN A 539 -4.77 -10.46 25.17
C GLN A 539 -4.28 -10.12 23.75
N SER A 540 -5.12 -9.52 22.91
CA SER A 540 -4.79 -9.17 21.53
C SER A 540 -4.15 -7.80 21.36
N ALA A 541 -4.27 -6.88 22.33
CA ALA A 541 -3.68 -5.54 22.30
C ALA A 541 -2.18 -5.48 21.90
N PRO A 542 -1.28 -6.40 22.33
CA PRO A 542 0.12 -6.37 21.93
C PRO A 542 0.42 -7.01 20.56
N ASN A 543 -0.57 -7.56 19.85
CA ASN A 543 -0.36 -8.21 18.55
C ASN A 543 0.29 -7.32 17.48
N PRO A 544 -0.03 -6.01 17.36
CA PRO A 544 0.67 -5.12 16.43
C PRO A 544 2.17 -5.07 16.71
N VAL A 545 2.59 -5.08 17.98
CA VAL A 545 4.00 -5.12 18.38
C VAL A 545 4.62 -6.48 18.06
N LEU A 546 4.00 -7.57 18.48
CA LEU A 546 4.54 -8.92 18.30
C LEU A 546 4.72 -9.28 16.82
N THR A 547 3.76 -8.92 15.98
CA THR A 547 3.81 -9.19 14.54
C THR A 547 4.76 -8.24 13.80
N SER A 548 4.76 -6.94 14.14
CA SER A 548 5.71 -6.00 13.53
C SER A 548 7.16 -6.31 13.93
N MET A 549 7.42 -6.70 15.17
CA MET A 549 8.74 -7.17 15.60
C MET A 549 9.14 -8.48 14.90
N ARG A 550 8.20 -9.40 14.67
CA ARG A 550 8.47 -10.66 13.97
C ARG A 550 8.83 -10.45 12.49
N HIS A 551 8.09 -9.60 11.79
CA HIS A 551 8.20 -9.44 10.33
C HIS A 551 9.06 -8.26 9.90
N PHE A 552 9.14 -7.22 10.73
CA PHE A 552 9.80 -5.94 10.43
C PHE A 552 10.80 -5.52 11.50
N ARG A 553 11.42 -6.48 12.23
CA ARG A 553 12.47 -6.21 13.24
C ARG A 553 13.53 -5.21 12.77
N ARG A 554 13.88 -5.29 11.49
CA ARG A 554 14.88 -4.42 10.86
C ARG A 554 14.54 -2.94 11.01
N GLU A 555 13.26 -2.57 10.97
CA GLU A 555 12.85 -1.17 11.15
C GLU A 555 13.06 -0.69 12.58
N PHE A 556 12.75 -1.52 13.58
CA PHE A 556 13.03 -1.20 14.98
C PHE A 556 14.53 -1.02 15.21
N GLU A 557 15.35 -1.89 14.64
CA GLU A 557 16.81 -1.81 14.76
C GLU A 557 17.39 -0.60 13.99
N ASP A 558 16.79 -0.19 12.88
CA ASP A 558 17.16 1.03 12.16
C ASP A 558 16.83 2.30 13.00
N HIS A 559 15.74 2.30 13.78
CA HIS A 559 15.41 3.41 14.68
C HIS A 559 16.41 3.53 15.84
N VAL A 560 16.88 2.39 16.38
CA VAL A 560 17.84 2.36 17.50
C VAL A 560 19.26 2.64 17.06
N ARG A 561 19.75 1.92 16.04
CA ARG A 561 21.18 1.90 15.70
C ARG A 561 21.55 2.86 14.59
N ALA A 562 20.64 3.10 13.65
CA ALA A 562 20.87 4.02 12.55
C ALA A 562 20.25 5.41 12.79
N HIS A 563 19.50 5.60 13.89
CA HIS A 563 18.69 6.79 14.17
C HIS A 563 17.94 7.26 12.93
N ARG A 564 17.29 6.32 12.23
CA ARG A 564 16.65 6.60 10.94
C ARG A 564 15.30 5.90 10.81
N CYS A 565 14.29 6.67 10.46
CA CYS A 565 13.01 6.16 10.00
C CYS A 565 12.98 6.12 8.48
N ARG A 566 13.15 4.94 7.85
CA ARG A 566 13.13 4.83 6.38
C ARG A 566 11.85 5.32 5.72
N ALA A 567 10.72 5.31 6.43
CA ALA A 567 9.46 5.83 5.94
C ALA A 567 9.36 7.37 6.04
N GLY A 568 10.16 8.00 6.90
CA GLY A 568 10.14 9.45 7.12
C GLY A 568 8.92 9.95 7.89
N VAL A 569 8.22 9.07 8.60
CA VAL A 569 7.03 9.40 9.41
C VAL A 569 7.42 9.86 10.81
N CYS A 570 8.46 9.27 11.41
CA CYS A 570 8.97 9.67 12.71
C CYS A 570 9.81 10.94 12.55
N GLU A 571 9.19 12.09 12.80
CA GLU A 571 9.77 13.41 12.49
C GLU A 571 11.11 13.62 13.22
N GLU A 572 11.24 13.21 14.48
CA GLU A 572 12.50 13.33 15.24
C GLU A 572 13.71 12.61 14.63
N LEU A 573 13.48 11.60 13.79
CA LEU A 573 14.54 10.82 13.13
C LEU A 573 14.91 11.33 11.72
N ALA A 574 14.36 12.45 11.29
CA ALA A 574 14.62 13.04 9.98
C ALA A 574 14.59 14.56 10.03
N LEU A 575 15.52 15.22 9.35
CA LEU A 575 15.45 16.69 9.23
C LEU A 575 14.23 17.09 8.41
N SER A 576 14.02 16.42 7.28
CA SER A 576 12.88 16.65 6.39
C SER A 576 12.61 15.40 5.55
N PRO A 577 11.40 15.23 4.98
CA PRO A 577 11.09 14.06 4.15
C PRO A 577 12.00 13.89 2.93
N CYS A 578 12.44 14.99 2.31
CA CYS A 578 13.33 14.95 1.15
C CYS A 578 14.76 14.57 1.53
N GLU A 579 15.28 15.06 2.66
CA GLU A 579 16.60 14.66 3.18
C GLU A 579 16.62 13.16 3.52
N ASN A 580 15.61 12.67 4.25
CA ASN A 580 15.56 11.26 4.64
C ASN A 580 15.37 10.31 3.46
N SER A 581 14.73 10.76 2.37
CA SER A 581 14.58 9.97 1.15
C SER A 581 15.81 10.03 0.25
N CYS A 582 16.67 11.04 0.41
CA CYS A 582 17.94 11.15 -0.30
C CYS A 582 18.96 10.16 0.30
N PRO A 583 19.50 9.20 -0.46
CA PRO A 583 20.49 8.26 0.07
C PRO A 583 21.79 8.92 0.54
N LEU A 584 22.10 10.10 0.00
CA LEU A 584 23.24 10.94 0.39
C LEU A 584 22.97 11.78 1.64
N HIS A 585 21.72 11.83 2.14
CA HIS A 585 21.34 12.68 3.28
C HIS A 585 21.73 14.14 3.06
N MET A 586 21.43 14.66 1.86
CA MET A 586 21.66 16.07 1.54
C MET A 586 20.66 16.93 2.30
N ASN A 587 21.14 18.01 2.92
CA ASN A 587 20.26 19.00 3.51
C ASN A 587 19.63 19.87 2.40
N ILE A 588 18.59 19.30 1.77
CA ILE A 588 17.91 19.93 0.63
C ILE A 588 17.26 21.27 0.99
N PRO A 589 16.52 21.38 2.10
CA PRO A 589 15.93 22.66 2.49
C PRO A 589 16.97 23.78 2.66
N ARG A 590 18.16 23.46 3.19
CA ARG A 590 19.27 24.42 3.34
C ARG A 590 19.71 25.01 2.02
N PHE A 591 20.05 24.21 1.00
CA PHE A 591 20.55 24.79 -0.25
C PHE A 591 19.45 25.51 -1.04
N LEU A 592 18.19 25.04 -0.95
CA LEU A 592 17.05 25.72 -1.56
C LEU A 592 16.86 27.11 -0.93
N GLN A 593 16.91 27.19 0.40
CA GLN A 593 16.76 28.47 1.11
C GLN A 593 17.94 29.41 0.86
N LEU A 594 19.17 28.91 0.83
CA LEU A 594 20.35 29.72 0.50
C LEU A 594 20.26 30.30 -0.91
N LEU A 595 19.82 29.50 -1.89
CA LEU A 595 19.61 30.00 -3.25
C LEU A 595 18.46 31.02 -3.31
N LYS A 596 17.37 30.79 -2.57
CA LYS A 596 16.25 31.75 -2.44
C LYS A 596 16.68 33.11 -1.88
N GLU A 597 17.70 33.13 -1.03
CA GLU A 597 18.31 34.33 -0.46
C GLU A 597 19.38 34.97 -1.37
N ASP A 598 19.49 34.53 -2.63
CA ASP A 598 20.50 34.97 -3.60
C ASP A 598 21.96 34.68 -3.16
N ARG A 599 22.15 33.63 -2.34
CA ARG A 599 23.46 33.21 -1.81
C ARG A 599 23.99 31.97 -2.53
N LEU A 600 24.21 32.10 -3.84
CA LEU A 600 24.64 31.01 -4.72
C LEU A 600 25.92 30.30 -4.24
N GLU A 601 26.91 31.05 -3.75
CA GLU A 601 28.19 30.49 -3.29
C GLU A 601 28.03 29.60 -2.05
N ASP A 602 27.19 30.01 -1.10
CA ASP A 602 26.92 29.22 0.11
C ASP A 602 26.00 28.03 -0.22
N ALA A 603 25.07 28.20 -1.16
CA ALA A 603 24.27 27.10 -1.69
C ALA A 603 25.15 26.03 -2.37
N PHE A 604 26.13 26.44 -3.18
CA PHE A 604 27.12 25.53 -3.77
C PHE A 604 27.95 24.81 -2.71
N LEU A 605 28.47 25.55 -1.72
CA LEU A 605 29.24 24.95 -0.63
C LEU A 605 28.40 23.93 0.17
N SER A 606 27.13 24.24 0.43
CA SER A 606 26.18 23.31 1.06
C SER A 606 26.00 22.03 0.24
N VAL A 607 25.85 22.16 -1.08
CA VAL A 607 25.64 21.01 -1.98
C VAL A 607 26.89 20.14 -2.08
N VAL A 608 28.06 20.74 -2.33
CA VAL A 608 29.31 19.98 -2.58
C VAL A 608 29.81 19.22 -1.34
N LEU A 609 29.59 19.77 -0.14
CA LEU A 609 29.94 19.10 1.11
C LEU A 609 29.02 17.89 1.38
N ASP A 610 27.75 17.98 1.02
CA ASP A 610 26.81 16.86 1.18
C ASP A 610 26.89 15.84 0.05
N ASN A 611 27.39 16.25 -1.12
CA ASN A 611 27.43 15.48 -2.35
C ASN A 611 28.70 15.82 -3.17
N PRO A 612 29.71 14.95 -3.23
CA PRO A 612 30.97 15.23 -3.92
C PRO A 612 30.86 15.25 -5.46
N LEU A 613 29.75 14.75 -6.03
CA LEU A 613 29.51 14.72 -7.47
C LEU A 613 28.19 15.43 -7.83
N PRO A 614 28.04 16.73 -7.52
CA PRO A 614 26.76 17.42 -7.62
C PRO A 614 26.27 17.64 -9.05
N ALA A 615 27.14 17.90 -10.02
CA ALA A 615 26.76 18.06 -11.42
C ALA A 615 26.49 16.71 -12.09
N SER A 616 27.24 15.65 -11.74
CA SER A 616 26.95 14.29 -12.23
C SER A 616 25.60 13.80 -11.71
N THR A 617 25.37 13.88 -10.40
CA THR A 617 24.07 13.49 -9.81
C THR A 617 22.92 14.38 -10.27
N GLY A 618 23.17 15.65 -10.60
CA GLY A 618 22.18 16.56 -11.21
C GLY A 618 21.64 16.07 -12.55
N ARG A 619 22.43 15.25 -13.27
CA ARG A 619 22.05 14.70 -14.58
C ARG A 619 21.47 13.28 -14.49
N VAL A 620 22.02 12.44 -13.62
CA VAL A 620 21.77 10.98 -13.66
C VAL A 620 20.99 10.44 -12.45
N CYS A 621 20.74 11.26 -11.43
CA CYS A 621 19.97 10.83 -10.26
C CYS A 621 18.48 10.66 -10.58
N GLN A 622 17.89 9.62 -9.99
CA GLN A 622 16.46 9.30 -10.05
C GLN A 622 15.61 10.10 -9.05
N HIS A 623 16.16 11.17 -8.46
CA HIS A 623 15.47 12.10 -7.57
C HIS A 623 14.54 11.43 -6.52
N PRO A 624 15.04 10.48 -5.70
CA PRO A 624 14.22 9.81 -4.68
C PRO A 624 13.62 10.78 -3.64
N CYS A 625 14.16 12.00 -3.55
CA CYS A 625 13.62 13.10 -2.77
C CYS A 625 12.21 13.54 -3.18
N ASP A 626 11.81 13.33 -4.45
CA ASP A 626 10.50 13.76 -4.96
C ASP A 626 9.37 12.88 -4.42
N ASN A 627 9.64 11.59 -4.25
CA ASN A 627 8.65 10.58 -3.83
C ASN A 627 7.96 10.92 -2.50
N ARG A 628 8.59 11.75 -1.67
CA ARG A 628 8.08 12.15 -0.35
C ARG A 628 8.01 13.66 -0.15
N CYS A 629 8.11 14.44 -1.22
CA CYS A 629 7.92 15.87 -1.11
C CYS A 629 6.48 16.17 -0.67
N ARG A 630 6.27 16.81 0.49
CA ARG A 630 4.93 17.18 0.97
C ARG A 630 4.19 18.12 0.00
N ARG A 631 4.91 18.81 -0.89
CA ARG A 631 4.34 19.68 -1.92
C ARG A 631 3.47 18.90 -2.93
N SER A 632 3.76 17.63 -3.19
CA SER A 632 2.98 16.76 -4.08
C SER A 632 1.54 16.50 -3.60
N ALA A 633 1.22 16.81 -2.34
CA ALA A 633 -0.16 16.76 -1.84
C ALA A 633 -0.99 18.00 -2.26
N ILE A 634 -0.34 19.05 -2.77
CA ILE A 634 -0.97 20.29 -3.25
C ILE A 634 -0.96 20.32 -4.77
N ASP A 635 0.22 20.16 -5.37
CA ASP A 635 0.43 20.12 -6.82
C ASP A 635 1.47 19.05 -7.22
N ASP A 636 2.74 19.40 -7.34
CA ASP A 636 3.84 18.54 -7.80
C ASP A 636 5.07 18.78 -6.93
N ALA A 637 5.98 17.81 -6.83
CA ALA A 637 7.20 17.95 -6.03
C ALA A 637 8.05 19.15 -6.50
N VAL A 638 8.85 19.68 -5.57
CA VAL A 638 9.88 20.68 -5.89
C VAL A 638 10.94 20.00 -6.74
N ASN A 639 11.39 20.64 -7.82
CA ASN A 639 12.39 20.07 -8.73
C ASN A 639 13.81 20.20 -8.17
N MET A 640 14.09 19.47 -7.08
CA MET A 640 15.31 19.59 -6.28
C MET A 640 16.57 19.22 -7.07
N ARG A 641 16.49 18.20 -7.94
CA ARG A 641 17.60 17.72 -8.77
C ARG A 641 18.09 18.81 -9.72
N GLU A 642 17.17 19.46 -10.42
CA GLU A 642 17.52 20.48 -11.41
C GLU A 642 17.98 21.77 -10.74
N VAL A 643 17.47 22.10 -9.55
CA VAL A 643 17.96 23.24 -8.78
C VAL A 643 19.41 23.01 -8.33
N HIS A 644 19.76 21.83 -7.80
CA HIS A 644 21.15 21.58 -7.41
C HIS A 644 22.09 21.45 -8.61
N ARG A 645 21.60 20.93 -9.76
CA ARG A 645 22.33 20.96 -11.03
C ARG A 645 22.63 22.41 -11.45
N TYR A 646 21.63 23.28 -11.42
CA TYR A 646 21.79 24.70 -11.72
C TYR A 646 22.84 25.36 -10.82
N ILE A 647 22.82 25.07 -9.51
CA ILE A 647 23.81 25.59 -8.55
C ILE A 647 25.22 25.14 -8.94
N ALA A 648 25.40 23.86 -9.29
CA ALA A 648 26.70 23.30 -9.65
C ALA A 648 27.22 23.87 -10.98
N ASP A 649 26.40 23.83 -12.02
CA ASP A 649 26.74 24.29 -13.37
C ASP A 649 27.00 25.82 -13.41
N SER A 650 26.37 26.60 -12.52
CA SER A 650 26.61 28.05 -12.42
C SER A 650 27.99 28.42 -11.82
N ILE A 651 28.65 27.47 -11.16
CA ILE A 651 29.96 27.68 -10.55
C ILE A 651 31.07 27.02 -11.37
N TYR A 652 30.84 25.81 -11.90
CA TYR A 652 31.82 25.12 -12.73
C TYR A 652 32.21 25.96 -13.96
N GLY A 653 33.50 25.96 -14.29
CA GLY A 653 34.04 26.76 -15.40
C GLY A 653 34.12 28.28 -15.14
N THR A 654 33.75 28.77 -13.95
CA THR A 654 33.88 30.19 -13.58
C THR A 654 35.09 30.45 -12.67
N PRO A 655 35.63 31.69 -12.61
CA PRO A 655 36.69 32.04 -11.66
C PRO A 655 36.30 31.84 -10.18
N ARG A 656 35.00 31.76 -9.87
CA ARG A 656 34.51 31.52 -8.50
C ARG A 656 34.82 30.09 -8.03
N TYR A 657 34.92 29.14 -8.95
CA TYR A 657 35.21 27.74 -8.65
C TYR A 657 36.49 27.59 -7.82
N GLU A 658 37.58 28.24 -8.25
CA GLU A 658 38.88 28.17 -7.56
C GLU A 658 38.81 28.61 -6.10
N ALA A 659 38.11 29.73 -5.82
CA ALA A 659 37.95 30.25 -4.47
C ALA A 659 37.10 29.31 -3.59
N LEU A 660 36.02 28.74 -4.14
CA LEU A 660 35.12 27.86 -3.39
C LEU A 660 35.75 26.50 -3.09
N ILE A 661 36.54 25.95 -4.02
CA ILE A 661 37.30 24.72 -3.80
C ILE A 661 38.37 24.93 -2.73
N GLY A 662 39.04 26.09 -2.70
CA GLY A 662 39.92 26.47 -1.60
C GLY A 662 39.23 26.36 -0.24
N ARG A 663 38.01 26.92 -0.12
CA ARG A 663 37.19 26.83 1.11
C ARG A 663 36.85 25.39 1.50
N VAL A 664 36.68 24.48 0.54
CA VAL A 664 36.43 23.05 0.82
C VAL A 664 37.71 22.36 1.30
N VAL A 665 38.85 22.63 0.67
CA VAL A 665 40.15 22.04 1.04
C VAL A 665 40.60 22.51 2.43
N GLU A 666 40.38 23.78 2.76
CA GLU A 666 40.66 24.35 4.09
C GLU A 666 39.87 23.68 5.23
N ARG A 667 38.78 22.95 4.91
CA ARG A 667 37.98 22.21 5.91
C ARG A 667 38.57 20.86 6.29
N ARG A 668 39.61 20.42 5.58
CA ARG A 668 40.30 19.17 5.90
C ARG A 668 40.79 19.20 7.35
N LEU A 669 40.41 18.21 8.13
CA LEU A 669 40.89 18.02 9.49
C LEU A 669 42.40 17.74 9.50
N PRO A 670 43.09 18.02 10.63
CA PRO A 670 44.50 17.68 10.77
C PRO A 670 44.78 16.21 10.43
N PRO A 671 45.96 15.89 9.85
CA PRO A 671 46.31 14.53 9.47
C PRO A 671 46.20 13.54 10.64
N THR A 672 45.49 12.43 10.43
CA THR A 672 45.29 11.39 11.46
C THR A 672 46.46 10.41 11.53
N GLY A 673 47.29 10.34 10.48
CA GLY A 673 48.32 9.32 10.31
C GLY A 673 47.80 7.93 9.92
N ARG A 674 46.48 7.78 9.70
CA ARG A 674 45.84 6.53 9.28
C ARG A 674 45.73 6.44 7.78
N LYS A 675 45.93 5.24 7.24
CA LYS A 675 45.91 4.93 5.81
C LYS A 675 44.68 4.13 5.44
N VAL A 676 43.93 4.62 4.45
CA VAL A 676 42.70 4.00 3.96
C VAL A 676 42.86 3.67 2.48
N ALA A 677 42.73 2.39 2.13
CA ALA A 677 42.64 1.94 0.74
C ALA A 677 41.17 1.90 0.30
N VAL A 678 40.88 2.45 -0.88
CA VAL A 678 39.57 2.34 -1.53
C VAL A 678 39.75 1.55 -2.82
N VAL A 679 39.01 0.46 -2.98
CA VAL A 679 39.09 -0.41 -4.15
C VAL A 679 37.87 -0.16 -5.04
N GLY A 680 38.10 0.43 -6.20
CA GLY A 680 37.11 0.90 -7.16
C GLY A 680 36.94 2.43 -7.10
N ALA A 681 37.17 3.10 -8.22
CA ALA A 681 37.03 4.54 -8.43
C ALA A 681 35.67 4.92 -9.04
N GLY A 682 34.62 4.15 -8.73
CA GLY A 682 33.23 4.47 -9.06
C GLY A 682 32.57 5.40 -8.02
N PRO A 683 31.27 5.70 -8.15
CA PRO A 683 30.57 6.67 -7.29
C PRO A 683 30.70 6.40 -5.79
N ALA A 684 30.57 5.14 -5.38
CA ALA A 684 30.71 4.72 -3.97
C ALA A 684 32.14 4.95 -3.45
N GLY A 685 33.15 4.56 -4.22
CA GLY A 685 34.56 4.71 -3.85
C GLY A 685 35.00 6.17 -3.83
N LEU A 686 34.62 6.96 -4.83
CA LEU A 686 34.89 8.41 -4.89
C LEU A 686 34.26 9.15 -3.71
N SER A 687 33.03 8.79 -3.35
CA SER A 687 32.37 9.39 -2.18
C SER A 687 33.07 9.00 -0.87
N CYS A 688 33.45 7.74 -0.69
CA CYS A 688 34.22 7.32 0.49
C CYS A 688 35.56 8.05 0.57
N ALA A 689 36.28 8.15 -0.56
CA ALA A 689 37.59 8.79 -0.62
C ALA A 689 37.52 10.29 -0.29
N TYR A 690 36.52 10.99 -0.82
CA TYR A 690 36.26 12.41 -0.54
C TYR A 690 36.10 12.67 0.97
N TYR A 691 35.22 11.92 1.64
CA TYR A 691 34.96 12.13 3.08
C TYR A 691 36.11 11.67 3.97
N CYS A 692 36.77 10.55 3.66
CA CYS A 692 37.97 10.12 4.39
C CYS A 692 39.10 11.15 4.31
N ALA A 693 39.30 11.77 3.13
CA ALA A 693 40.30 12.82 2.96
C ALA A 693 39.96 14.09 3.77
N LEU A 694 38.70 14.52 3.77
CA LEU A 694 38.23 15.63 4.64
C LEU A 694 38.44 15.34 6.12
N LEU A 695 38.32 14.09 6.56
CA LEU A 695 38.54 13.67 7.95
C LEU A 695 40.02 13.56 8.34
N GLY A 696 40.94 13.87 7.40
CA GLY A 696 42.38 13.93 7.64
C GLY A 696 43.13 12.61 7.38
N HIS A 697 42.47 11.58 6.86
CA HIS A 697 43.12 10.30 6.54
C HIS A 697 43.96 10.39 5.26
N GLU A 698 44.97 9.53 5.15
CA GLU A 698 45.72 9.30 3.91
C GLU A 698 44.95 8.27 3.07
N VAL A 699 44.49 8.67 1.89
CA VAL A 699 43.59 7.86 1.07
C VAL A 699 44.23 7.51 -0.27
N THR A 700 44.25 6.21 -0.60
CA THR A 700 44.68 5.69 -1.89
C THR A 700 43.54 4.93 -2.56
N VAL A 701 43.16 5.34 -3.77
CA VAL A 701 42.10 4.71 -4.58
C VAL A 701 42.75 3.87 -5.67
N TYR A 702 42.40 2.58 -5.70
CA TYR A 702 42.85 1.61 -6.70
C TYR A 702 41.72 1.33 -7.71
N ASP A 703 42.02 1.35 -9.01
CA ASP A 703 41.07 0.95 -10.05
C ASP A 703 41.76 0.17 -11.17
N SER A 704 41.04 -0.78 -11.78
CA SER A 704 41.53 -1.56 -12.92
C SER A 704 41.53 -0.76 -14.22
N ASN A 705 40.71 0.29 -14.32
CA ASN A 705 40.64 1.15 -15.48
C ASN A 705 41.72 2.24 -15.46
N ALA A 706 41.89 2.90 -16.61
CA ALA A 706 42.89 3.95 -16.80
C ALA A 706 42.50 5.29 -16.14
N GLU A 707 41.20 5.53 -15.91
CA GLU A 707 40.68 6.76 -15.30
C GLU A 707 39.56 6.47 -14.28
N ALA A 708 39.37 7.41 -13.36
CA ALA A 708 38.30 7.36 -12.36
C ALA A 708 36.93 7.76 -12.94
N GLY A 709 35.87 7.31 -12.29
CA GLY A 709 34.47 7.55 -12.66
C GLY A 709 33.62 6.28 -12.68
N GLY A 710 34.26 5.11 -12.86
CA GLY A 710 33.59 3.82 -12.93
C GLY A 710 32.44 3.84 -13.96
N MET A 711 31.27 3.33 -13.59
CA MET A 711 30.09 3.31 -14.47
C MET A 711 29.65 4.69 -14.97
N LEU A 712 29.91 5.79 -14.23
CA LEU A 712 29.55 7.13 -14.69
C LEU A 712 30.31 7.55 -15.94
N ARG A 713 31.53 7.03 -16.12
CA ARG A 713 32.37 7.31 -17.28
C ARG A 713 32.26 6.24 -18.36
N TYR A 714 32.28 4.97 -17.94
CA TYR A 714 32.43 3.85 -18.87
C TYR A 714 31.10 3.22 -19.29
N ALA A 715 29.98 3.51 -18.62
CA ALA A 715 28.68 2.91 -18.96
C ALA A 715 27.61 3.94 -19.35
N LEU A 716 27.73 5.20 -18.89
CA LEU A 716 26.78 6.26 -19.25
C LEU A 716 27.24 7.02 -20.50
N PRO A 717 26.38 7.20 -21.52
CA PRO A 717 26.74 7.96 -22.71
C PRO A 717 26.94 9.47 -22.46
N ASP A 718 27.79 10.09 -23.26
CA ASP A 718 28.15 11.52 -23.17
C ASP A 718 26.95 12.48 -23.26
N TYR A 719 25.93 12.14 -24.05
CA TYR A 719 24.72 12.98 -24.18
C TYR A 719 23.94 13.10 -22.87
N ARG A 720 24.21 12.19 -21.92
CA ARG A 720 23.55 12.11 -20.62
C ARG A 720 24.44 12.61 -19.50
N LEU A 721 25.73 12.26 -19.55
CA LEU A 721 26.74 12.76 -18.62
C LEU A 721 28.06 13.01 -19.35
N PRO A 722 28.36 14.28 -19.72
CA PRO A 722 29.61 14.61 -20.38
C PRO A 722 30.82 14.32 -19.49
N VAL A 723 31.89 13.78 -20.08
CA VAL A 723 33.10 13.37 -19.36
C VAL A 723 33.79 14.56 -18.67
N GLU A 724 33.70 15.76 -19.23
CA GLU A 724 34.28 16.99 -18.67
C GLU A 724 33.68 17.31 -17.29
N ILE A 725 32.40 17.03 -17.08
CA ILE A 725 31.71 17.23 -15.79
C ILE A 725 32.35 16.35 -14.72
N ILE A 726 32.59 15.07 -15.04
CA ILE A 726 33.25 14.13 -14.13
C ILE A 726 34.67 14.60 -13.82
N GLN A 727 35.40 15.13 -14.81
CA GLN A 727 36.77 15.61 -14.62
C GLN A 727 36.85 16.77 -13.61
N HIS A 728 35.93 17.74 -13.66
CA HIS A 728 35.87 18.83 -12.68
C HIS A 728 35.61 18.33 -11.26
N GLU A 729 34.76 17.33 -11.08
CA GLU A 729 34.47 16.75 -9.78
C GLU A 729 35.64 15.90 -9.25
N LEU A 730 36.34 15.18 -10.12
CA LEU A 730 37.55 14.43 -9.78
C LEU A 730 38.72 15.34 -9.39
N GLU A 731 38.82 16.53 -9.98
CA GLU A 731 39.84 17.51 -9.64
C GLU A 731 39.74 17.94 -8.16
N LEU A 732 38.53 18.20 -7.67
CA LEU A 732 38.29 18.48 -6.25
C LEU A 732 38.80 17.34 -5.36
N ILE A 733 38.49 16.09 -5.70
CA ILE A 733 38.91 14.91 -4.92
C ILE A 733 40.44 14.79 -4.91
N ARG A 734 41.11 15.04 -6.03
CA ARG A 734 42.58 15.07 -6.11
C ARG A 734 43.18 16.20 -5.25
N ARG A 735 42.59 17.40 -5.28
CA ARG A 735 43.04 18.56 -4.48
C ARG A 735 42.90 18.35 -2.98
N LEU A 736 41.99 17.49 -2.53
CA LEU A 736 41.90 17.05 -1.13
C LEU A 736 43.07 16.15 -0.69
N GLY A 737 43.90 15.69 -1.63
CA GLY A 737 45.08 14.86 -1.37
C GLY A 737 44.84 13.36 -1.58
N VAL A 738 43.75 12.97 -2.25
CA VAL A 738 43.50 11.56 -2.60
C VAL A 738 44.45 11.12 -3.71
N GLN A 739 45.13 10.00 -3.48
CA GLN A 739 46.03 9.39 -4.45
C GLN A 739 45.28 8.36 -5.30
N PHE A 740 45.50 8.36 -6.60
CA PHE A 740 44.90 7.38 -7.52
C PHE A 740 45.95 6.45 -8.12
N VAL A 741 45.67 5.16 -8.10
CA VAL A 741 46.48 4.09 -8.69
C VAL A 741 45.61 3.34 -9.71
N PHE A 742 45.82 3.66 -10.99
CA PHE A 742 45.06 3.12 -12.11
C PHE A 742 45.71 1.86 -12.69
N ASN A 743 45.01 1.17 -13.59
CA ASN A 743 45.46 -0.04 -14.27
C ASN A 743 45.93 -1.15 -13.30
N THR A 744 45.32 -1.23 -12.12
CA THR A 744 45.69 -2.20 -11.08
C THR A 744 44.45 -2.98 -10.64
N MET A 745 44.39 -4.26 -10.98
CA MET A 745 43.27 -5.13 -10.64
C MET A 745 43.49 -5.82 -9.29
N VAL A 746 42.79 -5.34 -8.25
CA VAL A 746 42.81 -5.98 -6.92
C VAL A 746 42.20 -7.38 -7.01
N GLY A 747 42.90 -8.37 -6.47
CA GLY A 747 42.62 -9.81 -6.58
C GLY A 747 43.51 -10.53 -7.60
N ARG A 748 44.11 -9.81 -8.56
CA ARG A 748 45.05 -10.35 -9.55
C ARG A 748 46.44 -9.74 -9.44
N ASP A 749 46.54 -8.42 -9.56
CA ASP A 749 47.80 -7.67 -9.55
C ASP A 749 48.22 -7.30 -8.11
N LEU A 750 47.24 -7.16 -7.23
CA LEU A 750 47.43 -6.84 -5.82
C LEU A 750 46.45 -7.65 -4.97
N THR A 751 46.93 -8.43 -4.01
CA THR A 751 46.08 -9.28 -3.17
C THR A 751 45.46 -8.48 -2.02
N LEU A 752 44.35 -8.97 -1.47
CA LEU A 752 43.76 -8.36 -0.27
C LEU A 752 44.71 -8.40 0.94
N ASN A 753 45.57 -9.41 1.04
CA ASN A 753 46.55 -9.51 2.13
C ASN A 753 47.62 -8.41 2.04
N GLU A 754 48.04 -8.04 0.82
CA GLU A 754 48.98 -6.95 0.62
C GLU A 754 48.33 -5.60 0.93
N LEU A 755 47.04 -5.41 0.62
CA LEU A 755 46.28 -4.21 1.01
C LEU A 755 46.18 -4.07 2.53
N ASP A 756 45.82 -5.16 3.22
CA ASP A 756 45.70 -5.26 4.68
C ASP A 756 47.05 -4.97 5.38
N ALA A 757 48.17 -5.36 4.77
CA ALA A 757 49.50 -5.08 5.31
C ALA A 757 49.96 -3.62 5.08
N ALA A 758 49.45 -2.96 4.04
CA ALA A 758 49.89 -1.63 3.64
C ALA A 758 49.00 -0.48 4.17
N HIS A 759 47.77 -0.79 4.59
CA HIS A 759 46.76 0.19 5.02
C HIS A 759 46.13 -0.25 6.34
N ASP A 760 45.65 0.71 7.13
CA ASP A 760 44.93 0.39 8.37
C ASP A 760 43.55 -0.21 8.07
N VAL A 761 42.88 0.26 7.00
CA VAL A 761 41.53 -0.16 6.59
C VAL A 761 41.41 -0.21 5.07
N VAL A 762 40.58 -1.14 4.56
CA VAL A 762 40.25 -1.28 3.14
C VAL A 762 38.73 -1.17 2.93
N PHE A 763 38.31 -0.34 1.99
CA PHE A 763 36.92 -0.23 1.53
C PHE A 763 36.77 -0.81 0.11
N LEU A 764 35.90 -1.81 -0.04
CA LEU A 764 35.61 -2.48 -1.30
C LEU A 764 34.35 -1.89 -1.95
N SER A 765 34.51 -1.30 -3.14
CA SER A 765 33.45 -0.66 -3.92
C SER A 765 33.57 -0.97 -5.42
N ILE A 766 33.89 -2.22 -5.75
CA ILE A 766 34.16 -2.66 -7.13
C ILE A 766 32.92 -2.65 -8.03
N GLY A 767 31.69 -2.54 -7.51
CA GLY A 767 30.47 -2.47 -8.32
C GLY A 767 30.04 -3.80 -8.95
N THR A 768 29.10 -3.75 -9.91
CA THR A 768 28.56 -4.91 -10.65
C THR A 768 29.00 -4.88 -12.12
N TRP A 769 30.23 -5.29 -12.42
CA TRP A 769 30.74 -5.30 -13.80
C TRP A 769 30.56 -6.64 -14.53
N LYS A 770 30.11 -7.70 -13.85
CA LYS A 770 29.89 -9.01 -14.51
C LYS A 770 28.49 -9.10 -15.07
N GLU A 771 28.37 -9.43 -16.34
CA GLU A 771 27.08 -9.62 -17.01
C GLU A 771 26.27 -10.76 -16.40
N SER A 772 24.97 -10.56 -16.25
CA SER A 772 24.05 -11.67 -16.01
C SER A 772 23.91 -12.49 -17.29
N TRP A 773 24.00 -13.81 -17.16
CA TRP A 773 23.79 -14.71 -18.28
C TRP A 773 22.35 -15.21 -18.33
N VAL A 774 21.74 -15.16 -19.52
CA VAL A 774 20.49 -15.85 -19.81
C VAL A 774 20.75 -16.80 -20.97
N TYR A 775 20.56 -18.10 -20.74
CA TYR A 775 20.75 -19.09 -21.79
C TYR A 775 19.54 -19.05 -22.74
N LEU A 776 19.73 -18.42 -23.90
CA LEU A 776 18.83 -18.47 -25.04
C LEU A 776 19.56 -19.22 -26.16
N ALA A 777 18.87 -20.10 -26.87
CA ALA A 777 19.45 -20.74 -28.05
C ALA A 777 19.83 -19.67 -29.09
N GLY A 778 21.06 -19.75 -29.63
CA GLY A 778 21.59 -18.76 -30.58
C GLY A 778 22.29 -17.56 -29.95
N THR A 779 22.63 -17.62 -28.66
CA THR A 779 23.43 -16.58 -27.97
C THR A 779 24.89 -16.55 -28.41
N GLU A 780 25.36 -17.63 -29.02
CA GLU A 780 26.67 -17.82 -29.63
C GLU A 780 26.81 -17.22 -31.05
N LEU A 781 25.72 -16.73 -31.63
CA LEU A 781 25.70 -16.19 -32.99
C LEU A 781 26.45 -14.86 -33.10
N ARG A 782 27.03 -14.59 -34.28
CA ARG A 782 27.72 -13.33 -34.55
C ARG A 782 26.67 -12.21 -34.65
N GLY A 783 26.86 -11.15 -33.85
CA GLY A 783 25.91 -10.03 -33.75
C GLY A 783 25.13 -9.99 -32.43
N VAL A 784 25.34 -10.98 -31.55
CA VAL A 784 24.88 -10.89 -30.15
C VAL A 784 25.90 -10.08 -29.36
N LEU A 785 25.45 -8.97 -28.79
CA LEU A 785 26.24 -8.05 -27.97
C LEU A 785 25.68 -8.03 -26.55
N HIS A 786 26.53 -7.70 -25.59
CA HIS A 786 26.11 -7.42 -24.22
C HIS A 786 26.08 -5.92 -23.98
N ALA A 787 25.12 -5.45 -23.18
CA ALA A 787 24.86 -4.01 -23.02
C ALA A 787 26.06 -3.24 -22.47
N LEU A 788 26.72 -3.72 -21.41
CA LEU A 788 27.85 -3.02 -20.79
C LEU A 788 29.07 -2.90 -21.72
N PRO A 789 29.62 -3.98 -22.31
CA PRO A 789 30.74 -3.85 -23.25
C PRO A 789 30.39 -2.99 -24.48
N PHE A 790 29.14 -3.05 -24.95
CA PHE A 790 28.70 -2.21 -26.05
C PHE A 790 28.78 -0.73 -25.69
N LEU A 791 28.20 -0.32 -24.55
CA LEU A 791 28.25 1.06 -24.08
C LEU A 791 29.69 1.52 -23.80
N GLU A 792 30.51 0.65 -23.20
CA GLU A 792 31.91 0.92 -22.91
C GLU A 792 32.74 1.14 -24.18
N SER A 793 32.58 0.28 -25.19
CA SER A 793 33.29 0.45 -26.47
C SER A 793 32.86 1.73 -27.18
N VAL A 794 31.58 2.09 -27.17
CA VAL A 794 31.12 3.36 -27.76
C VAL A 794 31.74 4.55 -27.04
N ASN A 795 31.76 4.56 -25.71
CA ASN A 795 32.37 5.65 -24.93
C ASN A 795 33.90 5.73 -25.06
N LYS A 796 34.56 4.65 -25.49
CA LYS A 796 36.01 4.62 -25.79
C LYS A 796 36.32 4.99 -27.25
N ASP A 797 35.31 5.42 -28.02
CA ASP A 797 35.40 5.64 -29.46
C ASP A 797 35.89 4.40 -30.24
N GLU A 798 35.63 3.20 -29.71
CA GLU A 798 35.97 1.94 -30.37
C GLU A 798 34.90 1.55 -31.39
N THR A 799 35.30 0.93 -32.49
CA THR A 799 34.35 0.48 -33.52
C THR A 799 33.55 -0.74 -33.03
N THR A 800 32.26 -0.53 -32.76
CA THR A 800 31.32 -1.62 -32.42
C THR A 800 30.65 -2.22 -33.67
N PRO A 801 30.57 -3.55 -33.82
CA PRO A 801 29.89 -4.19 -34.94
C PRO A 801 28.37 -4.14 -34.76
N LEU A 802 27.78 -2.97 -34.96
CA LEU A 802 26.33 -2.74 -34.88
C LEU A 802 25.69 -2.85 -36.27
N GLY A 803 24.67 -3.69 -36.40
CA GLY A 803 23.86 -3.80 -37.62
C GLY A 803 22.77 -2.73 -37.71
N ARG A 804 21.90 -2.84 -38.72
CA ARG A 804 20.87 -1.83 -39.01
C ARG A 804 19.56 -2.06 -38.26
N ASN A 805 19.25 -3.30 -37.87
CA ASN A 805 18.03 -3.65 -37.15
C ASN A 805 18.39 -4.34 -35.84
N VAL A 806 18.34 -3.57 -34.75
CA VAL A 806 18.83 -3.97 -33.44
C VAL A 806 17.64 -4.31 -32.54
N VAL A 807 17.70 -5.45 -31.87
CA VAL A 807 16.78 -5.78 -30.77
C VAL A 807 17.49 -5.72 -29.44
N VAL A 808 16.97 -4.95 -28.49
CA VAL A 808 17.48 -4.90 -27.12
C VAL A 808 16.56 -5.72 -26.21
N ILE A 809 17.13 -6.69 -25.51
CA ILE A 809 16.40 -7.54 -24.55
C ILE A 809 16.64 -7.00 -23.15
N GLY A 810 15.59 -6.43 -22.54
CA GLY A 810 15.67 -5.88 -21.18
C GLY A 810 14.72 -4.71 -20.96
N GLY A 811 14.61 -4.27 -19.71
CA GLY A 811 13.79 -3.11 -19.34
C GLY A 811 14.42 -2.20 -18.29
N GLY A 812 15.70 -2.40 -17.96
CA GLY A 812 16.47 -1.55 -17.03
C GLY A 812 17.19 -0.41 -17.75
N ASN A 813 17.85 0.47 -16.98
CA ASN A 813 18.54 1.65 -17.54
C ASN A 813 19.55 1.28 -18.63
N ALA A 814 20.39 0.26 -18.41
CA ALA A 814 21.35 -0.20 -19.42
C ALA A 814 20.69 -0.63 -20.75
N ALA A 815 19.45 -1.14 -20.71
CA ALA A 815 18.69 -1.47 -21.92
C ALA A 815 18.26 -0.21 -22.68
N ILE A 816 17.81 0.81 -21.95
CA ILE A 816 17.39 2.09 -22.54
C ILE A 816 18.58 2.87 -23.07
N ASP A 817 19.67 2.94 -22.31
CA ASP A 817 20.91 3.58 -22.74
C ASP A 817 21.48 2.87 -23.99
N SER A 818 21.49 1.52 -24.02
CA SER A 818 21.90 0.78 -25.22
C SER A 818 21.01 1.07 -26.43
N ALA A 819 19.69 1.17 -26.21
CA ALA A 819 18.74 1.46 -27.28
C ALA A 819 18.95 2.87 -27.86
N ARG A 820 19.07 3.89 -26.99
CA ARG A 820 19.26 5.29 -27.39
C ARG A 820 20.63 5.53 -28.04
N THR A 821 21.67 4.82 -27.59
CA THR A 821 22.99 4.82 -28.23
C THR A 821 22.95 4.15 -29.61
N ALA A 822 22.27 3.00 -29.74
CA ALA A 822 22.13 2.34 -31.03
C ALA A 822 21.33 3.18 -32.06
N LEU A 823 20.30 3.91 -31.61
CA LEU A 823 19.57 4.87 -32.46
C LEU A 823 20.52 5.96 -33.00
N ARG A 824 21.40 6.51 -32.17
CA ARG A 824 22.38 7.55 -32.56
C ARG A 824 23.46 7.05 -33.52
N LEU A 825 23.75 5.76 -33.48
CA LEU A 825 24.61 5.09 -34.47
C LEU A 825 23.87 4.76 -35.78
N GLY A 826 22.60 5.17 -35.92
CA GLY A 826 21.81 5.05 -37.14
C GLY A 826 21.05 3.72 -37.30
N ALA A 827 20.91 2.94 -36.22
CA ALA A 827 20.16 1.69 -36.24
C ALA A 827 18.66 1.89 -35.98
N ASN A 828 17.83 0.98 -36.49
CA ASN A 828 16.44 0.85 -36.09
C ASN A 828 16.36 -0.04 -34.85
N VAL A 829 15.80 0.47 -33.75
CA VAL A 829 15.83 -0.24 -32.47
C VAL A 829 14.45 -0.71 -32.03
N THR A 830 14.38 -1.97 -31.60
CA THR A 830 13.20 -2.55 -30.93
C THR A 830 13.60 -3.09 -29.55
N ILE A 831 12.98 -2.60 -28.49
CA ILE A 831 13.16 -3.09 -27.13
C ILE A 831 12.10 -4.18 -26.86
N VAL A 832 12.53 -5.33 -26.36
CA VAL A 832 11.64 -6.44 -25.97
C VAL A 832 11.63 -6.56 -24.46
N TYR A 833 10.43 -6.45 -23.87
CA TYR A 833 10.23 -6.57 -22.43
C TYR A 833 9.11 -7.55 -22.07
N ARG A 834 9.40 -8.43 -21.11
CA ARG A 834 8.52 -9.56 -20.73
C ARG A 834 7.28 -9.18 -19.90
N ARG A 835 7.14 -7.92 -19.49
CA ARG A 835 6.06 -7.40 -18.61
C ARG A 835 5.47 -6.11 -19.21
N GLU A 836 4.56 -5.46 -18.47
CA GLU A 836 3.96 -4.18 -18.85
C GLU A 836 4.90 -2.99 -18.61
N ARG A 837 4.58 -1.83 -19.19
CA ARG A 837 5.32 -0.57 -19.00
C ARG A 837 5.55 -0.22 -17.54
N LYS A 838 4.50 -0.29 -16.71
CA LYS A 838 4.57 0.03 -15.27
C LYS A 838 5.57 -0.83 -14.49
N ASP A 839 5.92 -2.01 -15.02
CA ASP A 839 6.85 -2.93 -14.38
C ASP A 839 8.29 -2.74 -14.85
N MET A 840 8.56 -1.84 -15.81
CA MET A 840 9.91 -1.57 -16.31
C MET A 840 10.76 -0.93 -15.21
N PRO A 841 11.95 -1.49 -14.89
CA PRO A 841 12.85 -0.89 -13.91
C PRO A 841 13.53 0.42 -14.35
N ALA A 842 13.54 0.73 -15.65
CA ALA A 842 14.16 1.94 -16.16
C ALA A 842 13.45 3.22 -15.71
N ILE A 843 14.20 4.32 -15.68
CA ILE A 843 13.70 5.67 -15.39
C ILE A 843 12.62 6.04 -16.41
N ARG A 844 11.48 6.55 -15.94
CA ARG A 844 10.30 6.77 -16.79
C ARG A 844 10.60 7.78 -17.90
N GLU A 845 11.24 8.88 -17.55
CA GLU A 845 11.65 9.94 -18.47
C GLU A 845 12.57 9.41 -19.57
N GLU A 846 13.46 8.47 -19.24
CA GLU A 846 14.37 7.86 -20.21
C GLU A 846 13.64 6.90 -21.15
N THR A 847 12.66 6.14 -20.63
CA THR A 847 11.82 5.28 -21.48
C THR A 847 10.95 6.10 -22.43
N GLU A 848 10.40 7.21 -21.97
CA GLU A 848 9.61 8.15 -22.79
C GLU A 848 10.50 8.83 -23.84
N ALA A 849 11.71 9.25 -23.48
CA ALA A 849 12.69 9.83 -24.40
C ALA A 849 13.11 8.83 -25.48
N ALA A 850 13.35 7.56 -25.14
CA ALA A 850 13.72 6.53 -26.11
C ALA A 850 12.62 6.31 -27.18
N GLU A 851 11.35 6.31 -26.78
CA GLU A 851 10.23 6.20 -27.72
C GLU A 851 10.08 7.44 -28.59
N ALA A 852 10.25 8.64 -28.00
CA ALA A 852 10.23 9.89 -28.74
C ALA A 852 11.35 9.97 -29.80
N GLU A 853 12.52 9.41 -29.49
CA GLU A 853 13.67 9.28 -30.42
C GLU A 853 13.48 8.18 -31.48
N GLY A 854 12.41 7.37 -31.39
CA GLY A 854 12.03 6.39 -32.40
C GLY A 854 12.24 4.92 -32.03
N ALA A 855 12.61 4.60 -30.78
CA ALA A 855 12.67 3.21 -30.31
C ALA A 855 11.26 2.60 -30.24
N LYS A 856 11.09 1.37 -30.72
CA LYS A 856 9.83 0.63 -30.58
C LYS A 856 9.91 -0.26 -29.36
N ILE A 857 8.93 -0.22 -28.47
CA ILE A 857 8.88 -1.11 -27.30
C ILE A 857 7.79 -2.17 -27.49
N VAL A 858 8.18 -3.44 -27.38
CA VAL A 858 7.30 -4.59 -27.41
C VAL A 858 7.17 -5.15 -25.99
N PHE A 859 6.02 -4.86 -25.38
CA PHE A 859 5.64 -5.38 -24.06
C PHE A 859 5.11 -6.80 -24.14
N LEU A 860 5.06 -7.47 -22.98
CA LEU A 860 4.52 -8.82 -22.84
C LEU A 860 5.15 -9.81 -23.84
N ALA A 861 6.46 -9.70 -24.06
CA ALA A 861 7.21 -10.55 -24.96
C ALA A 861 8.45 -11.08 -24.24
N ALA A 862 8.49 -12.38 -24.00
CA ALA A 862 9.64 -13.05 -23.40
C ALA A 862 10.52 -13.64 -24.52
N PRO A 863 11.84 -13.37 -24.54
CA PRO A 863 12.72 -13.94 -25.55
C PRO A 863 12.76 -15.47 -25.42
N HIS A 864 12.71 -16.17 -26.56
CA HIS A 864 12.71 -17.64 -26.62
C HIS A 864 13.96 -18.18 -27.31
N ARG A 865 14.26 -17.71 -28.52
CA ARG A 865 15.48 -18.08 -29.26
C ARG A 865 15.89 -17.02 -30.28
N ILE A 866 17.18 -16.98 -30.59
CA ILE A 866 17.75 -16.19 -31.66
C ILE A 866 17.92 -17.11 -32.88
N VAL A 867 17.44 -16.66 -34.04
CA VAL A 867 17.39 -17.45 -35.27
C VAL A 867 18.58 -17.11 -36.15
N ASP A 868 19.36 -18.15 -36.49
CA ASP A 868 20.51 -18.09 -37.39
C ASP A 868 20.08 -17.75 -38.83
N ASP A 869 20.87 -16.95 -39.53
CA ASP A 869 20.73 -16.66 -40.97
C ASP A 869 21.32 -17.75 -41.89
N GLY A 870 21.93 -18.77 -41.30
CA GLY A 870 22.58 -19.90 -41.98
C GLY A 870 24.04 -19.65 -42.33
N SER A 871 24.57 -18.46 -42.05
CA SER A 871 25.98 -18.08 -42.20
C SER A 871 26.67 -17.84 -40.84
N GLY A 872 25.96 -18.08 -39.73
CA GLY A 872 26.40 -17.82 -38.36
C GLY A 872 26.11 -16.40 -37.89
N GLY A 873 25.28 -15.64 -38.62
CA GLY A 873 24.74 -14.33 -38.25
C GLY A 873 23.29 -14.41 -37.78
N ILE A 874 22.70 -13.27 -37.41
CA ILE A 874 21.33 -13.22 -36.88
C ILE A 874 20.36 -12.86 -38.01
N GLN A 875 19.27 -13.62 -38.12
CA GLN A 875 18.13 -13.30 -39.00
C GLN A 875 16.97 -12.65 -38.26
N ALA A 876 16.67 -13.15 -37.06
CA ALA A 876 15.53 -12.73 -36.25
C ALA A 876 15.65 -13.19 -34.80
N ILE A 877 14.83 -12.63 -33.92
CA ILE A 877 14.54 -13.18 -32.60
C ILE A 877 13.09 -13.63 -32.53
N GLU A 878 12.87 -14.79 -31.94
CA GLU A 878 11.54 -15.29 -31.60
C GLU A 878 11.28 -15.03 -30.11
N CYS A 879 10.17 -14.35 -29.85
CA CYS A 879 9.67 -14.05 -28.52
C CYS A 879 8.32 -14.76 -28.34
N VAL A 880 8.09 -15.33 -27.18
CA VAL A 880 6.79 -15.85 -26.79
C VAL A 880 5.99 -14.72 -26.16
N LYS A 881 4.77 -14.48 -26.64
CA LYS A 881 3.88 -13.52 -25.99
C LYS A 881 3.53 -14.01 -24.58
N THR A 882 3.39 -13.09 -23.65
CA THR A 882 3.04 -13.39 -22.27
C THR A 882 1.69 -12.77 -21.93
N THR A 883 0.94 -13.45 -21.07
CA THR A 883 -0.23 -12.90 -20.40
C THR A 883 0.07 -12.68 -18.93
N LEU A 884 -0.69 -11.78 -18.31
CA LEU A 884 -0.55 -11.50 -16.89
C LEU A 884 -1.17 -12.63 -16.07
N GLY A 885 -0.33 -13.41 -15.40
CA GLY A 885 -0.73 -14.38 -14.40
C GLY A 885 -0.90 -13.75 -13.01
N GLU A 886 -0.83 -14.59 -11.98
CA GLU A 886 -0.95 -14.17 -10.59
C GLU A 886 0.16 -13.22 -10.14
N PHE A 887 -0.13 -12.41 -9.13
CA PHE A 887 0.88 -11.61 -8.43
C PHE A 887 1.94 -12.51 -7.79
N ASP A 888 3.22 -12.17 -7.98
CA ASP A 888 4.34 -12.79 -7.27
C ASP A 888 4.57 -12.11 -5.91
N ARG A 889 5.56 -12.63 -5.15
CA ARG A 889 5.95 -12.11 -3.84
C ARG A 889 6.44 -10.65 -3.87
N SER A 890 6.80 -10.12 -5.04
CA SER A 890 7.17 -8.71 -5.19
C SER A 890 5.98 -7.80 -5.48
N GLY A 891 4.76 -8.37 -5.61
CA GLY A 891 3.54 -7.63 -5.94
C GLY A 891 3.44 -7.29 -7.42
N ARG A 892 4.22 -7.94 -8.28
CA ARG A 892 4.15 -7.81 -9.74
C ARG A 892 3.47 -9.03 -10.33
N ARG A 893 2.72 -8.85 -11.42
CA ARG A 893 2.09 -10.01 -12.08
C ARG A 893 3.15 -10.87 -12.78
N ARG A 894 3.07 -12.19 -12.58
CA ARG A 894 3.95 -13.15 -13.25
C ARG A 894 3.60 -13.20 -14.74
N PRO A 895 4.58 -13.00 -15.64
CA PRO A 895 4.34 -13.24 -17.06
C PRO A 895 4.19 -14.75 -17.29
N VAL A 896 3.04 -15.16 -17.83
CA VAL A 896 2.76 -16.55 -18.21
C VAL A 896 2.89 -16.67 -19.74
N PRO A 897 3.77 -17.53 -20.27
CA PRO A 897 3.92 -17.72 -21.71
C PRO A 897 2.61 -18.20 -22.36
N THR A 898 2.30 -17.69 -23.55
CA THR A 898 1.22 -18.19 -24.40
C THR A 898 1.78 -19.07 -25.53
N ASP A 899 0.91 -19.65 -26.34
CA ASP A 899 1.31 -20.39 -27.54
C ASP A 899 1.64 -19.46 -28.74
N GLU A 900 1.50 -18.15 -28.58
CA GLU A 900 1.73 -17.18 -29.65
C GLU A 900 3.20 -16.76 -29.71
N ILE A 901 3.84 -17.01 -30.86
CA ILE A 901 5.24 -16.63 -31.13
C ILE A 901 5.26 -15.36 -31.99
N LEU A 902 5.92 -14.33 -31.47
CA LEU A 902 6.25 -13.11 -32.19
C LEU A 902 7.68 -13.22 -32.74
N ARG A 903 7.83 -13.09 -34.06
CA ARG A 903 9.14 -13.06 -34.71
C ARG A 903 9.50 -11.62 -35.09
N VAL A 904 10.63 -11.13 -34.59
CA VAL A 904 11.16 -9.79 -34.88
C VAL A 904 12.45 -9.93 -35.69
N ALA A 905 12.43 -9.48 -36.96
CA ALA A 905 13.61 -9.51 -37.81
C ALA A 905 14.68 -8.54 -37.28
N CYS A 906 15.91 -9.02 -37.14
CA CYS A 906 17.03 -8.26 -36.63
C CYS A 906 18.35 -8.86 -37.11
N ASP A 907 19.38 -8.02 -37.17
CA ASP A 907 20.76 -8.42 -37.50
C ASP A 907 21.69 -8.34 -36.27
N THR A 908 21.23 -7.66 -35.21
CA THR A 908 21.96 -7.50 -33.95
C THR A 908 21.01 -7.69 -32.77
N VAL A 909 21.45 -8.38 -31.73
CA VAL A 909 20.72 -8.50 -30.46
C VAL A 909 21.60 -8.02 -29.32
N ILE A 910 21.12 -7.04 -28.54
CA ILE A 910 21.82 -6.56 -27.33
C ILE A 910 21.15 -7.15 -26.09
N LEU A 911 21.93 -7.90 -25.31
CA LEU A 911 21.50 -8.53 -24.06
C LEU A 911 21.70 -7.55 -22.89
N ALA A 912 20.58 -7.03 -22.37
CA ALA A 912 20.52 -6.13 -21.21
C ALA A 912 19.72 -6.78 -20.07
N VAL A 913 20.11 -8.00 -19.71
CA VAL A 913 19.40 -8.88 -18.75
C VAL A 913 19.84 -8.70 -17.29
N GLY A 914 20.67 -7.70 -17.01
CA GLY A 914 21.14 -7.33 -15.68
C GLY A 914 22.63 -7.56 -15.46
N GLU A 915 23.11 -7.09 -14.32
CA GLU A 915 24.53 -7.10 -13.93
C GLU A 915 24.68 -7.74 -12.55
N THR A 916 25.84 -8.34 -12.31
CA THR A 916 26.15 -9.12 -11.13
C THR A 916 27.52 -8.75 -10.56
N VAL A 917 27.71 -9.09 -9.29
CA VAL A 917 28.99 -8.99 -8.61
C VAL A 917 29.94 -10.04 -9.14
N ASP A 918 31.24 -9.74 -9.17
CA ASP A 918 32.27 -10.76 -9.38
C ASP A 918 32.34 -11.74 -8.20
N LEU A 919 31.57 -12.83 -8.30
CA LEU A 919 31.52 -13.87 -7.26
C LEU A 919 32.83 -14.65 -7.14
N ASP A 920 33.64 -14.70 -8.21
CA ASP A 920 34.92 -15.41 -8.17
C ASP A 920 35.93 -14.64 -7.33
N PHE A 921 35.96 -13.31 -7.47
CA PHE A 921 36.71 -12.42 -6.59
C PHE A 921 36.31 -12.60 -5.12
N VAL A 922 35.01 -12.60 -4.82
CA VAL A 922 34.51 -12.72 -3.44
C VAL A 922 34.92 -14.07 -2.82
N LYS A 923 34.75 -15.16 -3.56
CA LYS A 923 35.11 -16.52 -3.11
C LYS A 923 36.62 -16.68 -2.92
N ALA A 924 37.42 -16.24 -3.89
CA ALA A 924 38.88 -16.33 -3.83
C ALA A 924 39.46 -15.49 -2.69
N SER A 925 38.77 -14.42 -2.31
CA SER A 925 39.16 -13.49 -1.25
C SER A 925 38.82 -13.95 0.17
N GLY A 926 38.12 -15.08 0.35
CA GLY A 926 37.69 -15.58 1.66
C GLY A 926 36.56 -14.75 2.29
N LEU A 927 35.85 -13.95 1.50
CA LEU A 927 34.74 -13.13 1.92
C LEU A 927 33.42 -13.93 1.85
N ARG A 928 32.49 -13.71 2.79
CA ARG A 928 31.20 -14.40 2.82
C ARG A 928 30.16 -13.72 1.92
N LEU A 929 29.37 -14.54 1.23
CA LEU A 929 28.20 -14.09 0.45
C LEU A 929 26.93 -14.16 1.31
N LYS A 930 25.96 -13.29 1.03
CA LYS A 930 24.61 -13.34 1.62
C LYS A 930 23.91 -14.66 1.25
N GLU A 931 22.91 -15.00 2.05
CA GLU A 931 21.98 -16.10 1.77
C GLU A 931 21.32 -15.88 0.38
N GLY A 932 21.57 -16.82 -0.55
CA GLY A 932 21.23 -16.67 -1.99
C GLY A 932 22.44 -16.53 -2.93
N GLY A 933 23.64 -16.24 -2.40
CA GLY A 933 24.91 -16.37 -3.11
C GLY A 933 25.23 -15.30 -4.17
N THR A 934 24.45 -14.22 -4.27
CA THR A 934 24.58 -13.20 -5.33
C THR A 934 25.22 -11.89 -4.88
N MET A 935 25.41 -11.67 -3.58
CA MET A 935 25.89 -10.40 -3.02
C MET A 935 26.79 -10.65 -1.81
N LEU A 936 27.68 -9.70 -1.51
CA LEU A 936 28.58 -9.78 -0.37
C LEU A 936 27.83 -9.57 0.97
N GLU A 937 28.15 -10.37 1.97
CA GLU A 937 27.66 -10.22 3.34
C GLU A 937 28.46 -9.15 4.08
N VAL A 938 27.75 -8.18 4.65
CA VAL A 938 28.30 -7.15 5.53
C VAL A 938 27.37 -6.93 6.71
N ASP A 939 27.92 -6.46 7.83
CA ASP A 939 27.10 -5.85 8.87
C ASP A 939 26.41 -4.60 8.30
N ARG A 940 25.08 -4.55 8.38
CA ARG A 940 24.29 -3.49 7.72
C ARG A 940 24.51 -2.09 8.30
N HIS A 941 25.01 -1.99 9.53
CA HIS A 941 25.14 -0.73 10.26
C HIS A 941 26.55 -0.18 10.12
N THR A 942 27.55 -1.05 10.23
CA THR A 942 28.97 -0.70 10.15
C THR A 942 29.58 -0.90 8.77
N LEU A 943 28.97 -1.71 7.90
CA LEU A 943 29.50 -2.12 6.59
C LEU A 943 30.74 -3.01 6.65
N LEU A 944 31.10 -3.50 7.84
CA LEU A 944 32.21 -4.42 8.02
C LEU A 944 31.87 -5.77 7.39
N THR A 945 32.82 -6.33 6.65
CA THR A 945 32.70 -7.64 6.00
C THR A 945 33.00 -8.78 6.98
N SER A 946 33.02 -10.01 6.48
CA SER A 946 33.48 -11.17 7.25
C SER A 946 34.96 -11.13 7.64
N ARG A 947 35.75 -10.23 7.03
CA ARG A 947 37.18 -10.06 7.29
C ARG A 947 37.42 -8.77 8.11
N PRO A 948 38.22 -8.82 9.20
CA PRO A 948 38.58 -7.63 9.98
C PRO A 948 39.22 -6.56 9.10
N ASN A 949 38.97 -5.27 9.38
CA ASN A 949 39.48 -4.11 8.62
C ASN A 949 38.98 -3.95 7.18
N PHE A 950 38.14 -4.87 6.67
CA PHE A 950 37.53 -4.77 5.35
C PHE A 950 36.09 -4.33 5.45
N TYR A 951 35.76 -3.23 4.78
CA TYR A 951 34.42 -2.69 4.64
C TYR A 951 33.97 -2.83 3.18
N ALA A 952 32.67 -2.88 2.93
CA ALA A 952 32.16 -2.93 1.56
C ALA A 952 30.85 -2.15 1.40
N GLY A 953 30.67 -1.53 0.24
CA GLY A 953 29.54 -0.66 -0.03
C GLY A 953 29.22 -0.52 -1.52
N GLY A 954 28.12 0.19 -1.80
CA GLY A 954 27.61 0.36 -3.16
C GLY A 954 26.99 -0.93 -3.72
N ASP A 955 27.03 -1.06 -5.04
CA ASP A 955 26.35 -2.16 -5.74
C ASP A 955 26.91 -3.55 -5.39
N LEU A 956 28.11 -3.61 -4.78
CA LEU A 956 28.70 -4.85 -4.26
C LEU A 956 27.84 -5.53 -3.17
N ILE A 957 27.10 -4.74 -2.38
CA ILE A 957 26.27 -5.25 -1.28
C ILE A 957 24.77 -5.13 -1.55
N THR A 958 24.36 -4.29 -2.50
CA THR A 958 22.94 -4.07 -2.87
C THR A 958 22.54 -4.66 -4.21
N GLY A 959 23.50 -5.04 -5.07
CA GLY A 959 23.28 -5.20 -6.50
C GLY A 959 23.17 -3.85 -7.21
N ALA A 960 23.07 -3.90 -8.55
CA ALA A 960 22.96 -2.72 -9.40
C ALA A 960 21.83 -1.79 -8.93
N SER A 961 22.19 -0.57 -8.56
CA SER A 961 21.29 0.43 -8.00
C SER A 961 21.52 1.81 -8.64
N ASN A 962 20.92 2.87 -8.09
CA ASN A 962 21.13 4.22 -8.60
C ASN A 962 22.39 4.87 -8.03
N VAL A 963 22.91 5.88 -8.73
CA VAL A 963 24.15 6.58 -8.36
C VAL A 963 24.12 7.15 -6.93
N SER A 964 22.99 7.71 -6.50
CA SER A 964 22.87 8.32 -5.18
C SER A 964 22.92 7.27 -4.07
N ASN A 965 22.33 6.09 -4.26
CA ASN A 965 22.47 4.95 -3.34
C ASN A 965 23.93 4.50 -3.22
N ALA A 966 24.63 4.35 -4.35
CA ALA A 966 26.04 3.96 -4.34
C ALA A 966 26.89 4.96 -3.55
N MET A 967 26.73 6.26 -3.81
CA MET A 967 27.45 7.31 -3.08
C MET A 967 27.05 7.38 -1.60
N GLY A 968 25.77 7.17 -1.28
CA GLY A 968 25.26 7.11 0.10
C GLY A 968 25.96 6.04 0.93
N TRP A 969 26.24 4.86 0.35
CA TRP A 969 27.04 3.83 1.00
C TRP A 969 28.50 4.25 1.18
N GLY A 970 29.10 4.94 0.21
CA GLY A 970 30.44 5.51 0.33
C GLY A 970 30.55 6.52 1.47
N LYS A 971 29.59 7.45 1.58
CA LYS A 971 29.47 8.41 2.68
C LYS A 971 29.32 7.71 4.04
N LYS A 972 28.46 6.69 4.12
CA LYS A 972 28.29 5.88 5.33
C LYS A 972 29.56 5.12 5.71
N ALA A 973 30.26 4.54 4.73
CA ALA A 973 31.51 3.83 4.94
C ALA A 973 32.58 4.77 5.52
N ALA A 974 32.79 5.95 4.93
CA ALA A 974 33.75 6.93 5.44
C ALA A 974 33.48 7.31 6.91
N ARG A 975 32.21 7.58 7.26
CA ARG A 975 31.81 7.87 8.64
C ARG A 975 32.15 6.73 9.60
N THR A 976 31.84 5.50 9.22
CA THR A 976 32.03 4.34 10.09
C THR A 976 33.51 3.96 10.21
N ILE A 977 34.26 4.05 9.12
CA ILE A 977 35.71 3.83 9.09
C ILE A 977 36.41 4.84 9.99
N ASP A 978 36.05 6.12 9.90
CA ASP A 978 36.60 7.16 10.76
C ASP A 978 36.34 6.89 12.24
N GLN A 979 35.08 6.60 12.59
CA GLN A 979 34.70 6.30 13.96
C GLN A 979 35.45 5.08 14.51
N ALA A 980 35.66 4.04 13.69
CA ALA A 980 36.41 2.85 14.09
C ALA A 980 37.92 3.11 14.24
N LEU A 981 38.52 3.91 13.35
CA LEU A 981 39.96 4.20 13.36
C LEU A 981 40.36 5.15 14.49
N MET A 982 39.46 6.05 14.86
CA MET A 982 39.73 7.14 15.80
C MET A 982 39.10 6.94 17.18
N ASP A 983 38.19 5.97 17.32
CA ASP A 983 37.42 5.72 18.54
C ASP A 983 36.65 6.96 19.05
N ASP A 984 36.21 7.80 18.11
CA ASP A 984 35.51 9.07 18.39
C ASP A 984 34.55 9.44 17.25
N TYR A 985 33.48 10.17 17.56
CA TYR A 985 32.50 10.63 16.57
C TYR A 985 32.85 12.03 16.05
N ARG A 986 33.77 12.10 15.10
CA ARG A 986 34.30 13.35 14.53
C ARG A 986 33.52 13.88 13.34
N TRP A 987 32.50 13.15 12.89
CA TRP A 987 31.71 13.48 11.70
C TRP A 987 31.22 14.94 11.70
N PRO A 988 30.61 15.51 12.75
CA PRO A 988 30.11 16.89 12.71
C PRO A 988 31.18 17.96 12.43
N LEU A 989 32.46 17.66 12.68
CA LEU A 989 33.56 18.63 12.58
C LEU A 989 33.86 19.09 11.13
N ILE A 990 33.49 18.30 10.12
CA ILE A 990 33.72 18.65 8.71
C ILE A 990 32.60 19.53 8.12
N TRP A 991 31.49 19.74 8.85
CA TRP A 991 30.41 20.62 8.42
C TRP A 991 30.58 22.04 8.98
N PRO A 992 30.53 23.09 8.14
CA PRO A 992 30.41 24.46 8.63
C PRO A 992 29.02 24.73 9.18
N GLU A 993 28.94 25.72 10.07
CA GLU A 993 27.67 26.32 10.44
C GLU A 993 27.13 27.14 9.25
N PHE A 994 25.88 26.88 8.87
CA PHE A 994 25.17 27.64 7.85
C PHE A 994 24.03 28.40 8.50
N HIS A 995 24.02 29.72 8.37
CA HIS A 995 22.90 30.56 8.77
C HIS A 995 22.05 30.85 7.54
N TYR A 996 20.75 30.55 7.61
CA TYR A 996 19.75 30.83 6.58
C TYR A 996 18.39 31.05 7.25
N GLY A 997 17.43 31.65 6.55
CA GLY A 997 16.13 31.99 7.09
C GLY A 997 15.39 30.76 7.63
N MET A 998 14.85 30.85 8.83
CA MET A 998 14.04 29.80 9.48
C MET A 998 12.57 30.23 9.55
N THR A 999 12.03 30.69 8.43
CA THR A 999 10.63 31.12 8.30
C THR A 999 9.85 30.18 7.38
N VAL A 1000 8.71 29.69 7.88
CA VAL A 1000 7.76 28.90 7.09
C VAL A 1000 6.97 29.86 6.18
N PRO A 1001 6.77 29.54 4.89
CA PRO A 1001 5.93 30.37 4.02
C PRO A 1001 4.47 30.37 4.50
N ALA A 1002 3.87 31.56 4.62
CA ALA A 1002 2.48 31.70 5.06
C ALA A 1002 1.47 31.05 4.11
N HIS A 1003 1.76 31.08 2.80
CA HIS A 1003 0.98 30.43 1.76
C HIS A 1003 1.91 29.70 0.78
N PRO A 1004 1.49 28.55 0.23
CA PRO A 1004 2.22 27.90 -0.86
C PRO A 1004 2.38 28.83 -2.07
N SER A 1005 3.56 28.82 -2.71
CA SER A 1005 3.77 29.56 -3.96
C SER A 1005 2.79 29.09 -5.05
N ASN A 1006 2.27 30.03 -5.85
CA ASN A 1006 1.41 29.73 -7.01
C ASN A 1006 2.18 29.21 -8.23
N ALA A 1007 3.53 29.22 -8.19
CA ALA A 1007 4.35 28.69 -9.27
C ALA A 1007 4.18 27.17 -9.41
N GLY A 1008 3.95 26.70 -10.64
CA GLY A 1008 3.94 25.29 -11.00
C GLY A 1008 5.35 24.71 -11.09
N ARG A 1009 5.46 23.40 -11.32
CA ARG A 1009 6.75 22.74 -11.51
C ARG A 1009 7.38 23.14 -12.85
N HIS A 1010 8.63 23.57 -12.80
CA HIS A 1010 9.45 23.84 -13.97
C HIS A 1010 10.15 22.56 -14.43
N HIS A 1011 10.05 22.28 -15.73
CA HIS A 1011 10.70 21.15 -16.39
C HIS A 1011 11.87 21.65 -17.24
N THR A 1012 12.91 20.83 -17.35
CA THR A 1012 14.05 21.12 -18.22
C THR A 1012 13.63 21.14 -19.68
N ARG A 1013 14.30 21.99 -20.46
CA ARG A 1013 14.13 22.02 -21.91
C ARG A 1013 15.05 20.97 -22.53
N GLU A 1014 14.56 20.28 -23.54
CA GLU A 1014 15.33 19.27 -24.28
C GLU A 1014 15.38 19.64 -25.76
N LEU A 1015 16.42 19.16 -26.46
CA LEU A 1015 16.46 19.20 -27.92
C LEU A 1015 15.29 18.42 -28.53
N ASP A 1016 14.91 18.77 -29.76
CA ASP A 1016 13.87 18.04 -30.50
C ASP A 1016 14.26 16.55 -30.62
N PRO A 1017 13.32 15.60 -30.50
CA PRO A 1017 13.64 14.16 -30.57
C PRO A 1017 14.46 13.75 -31.80
N ALA A 1018 14.25 14.36 -32.96
CA ALA A 1018 15.02 14.06 -34.17
C ALA A 1018 16.49 14.53 -34.05
N GLU A 1019 16.72 15.68 -33.42
CA GLU A 1019 18.07 16.20 -33.16
C GLU A 1019 18.77 15.38 -32.09
N ARG A 1020 18.06 14.98 -31.03
CA ARG A 1020 18.60 14.09 -29.98
C ARG A 1020 19.11 12.78 -30.55
N ALA A 1021 18.34 12.16 -31.45
CA ALA A 1021 18.73 10.93 -32.11
C ALA A 1021 19.94 11.09 -33.06
N ALA A 1022 20.37 12.31 -33.38
CA ALA A 1022 21.47 12.58 -34.31
C ALA A 1022 22.75 13.12 -33.63
N THR A 1023 22.75 13.28 -32.31
CA THR A 1023 23.88 13.88 -31.58
C THR A 1023 24.26 13.10 -30.32
N PHE A 1024 25.56 13.09 -30.02
CA PHE A 1024 26.11 12.64 -28.74
C PHE A 1024 26.35 13.81 -27.77
N ALA A 1025 26.04 15.05 -28.17
CA ALA A 1025 26.10 16.21 -27.28
C ALA A 1025 24.99 16.15 -26.21
N GLU A 1026 25.19 16.84 -25.09
CA GLU A 1026 24.22 16.94 -24.00
C GLU A 1026 22.86 17.45 -24.52
N THR A 1027 21.80 16.66 -24.31
CA THR A 1027 20.49 16.95 -24.93
C THR A 1027 19.52 17.73 -24.06
N THR A 1028 19.85 17.91 -22.77
CA THR A 1028 18.95 18.47 -21.77
C THR A 1028 19.59 19.71 -21.16
N PHE A 1029 18.92 20.85 -21.28
CA PHE A 1029 19.40 22.13 -20.77
C PHE A 1029 19.06 22.32 -19.28
N PRO A 1030 19.90 23.01 -18.50
CA PRO A 1030 19.60 23.36 -17.12
C PRO A 1030 18.43 24.37 -17.05
N LEU A 1031 17.82 24.49 -15.86
CA LEU A 1031 16.81 25.52 -15.59
C LEU A 1031 17.39 26.92 -15.79
N ALA A 1032 16.58 27.85 -16.29
CA ALA A 1032 16.93 29.25 -16.30
C ALA A 1032 17.01 29.80 -14.85
N PRO A 1033 17.80 30.86 -14.58
CA PRO A 1033 17.94 31.42 -13.23
C PRO A 1033 16.61 31.76 -12.54
N VAL A 1034 15.64 32.29 -13.29
CA VAL A 1034 14.30 32.62 -12.76
C VAL A 1034 13.51 31.35 -12.42
N GLU A 1035 13.55 30.34 -13.29
CA GLU A 1035 12.87 29.05 -13.08
C GLU A 1035 13.45 28.32 -11.84
N ALA A 1036 14.79 28.34 -11.67
CA ALA A 1036 15.44 27.79 -10.49
C ALA A 1036 15.04 28.53 -9.20
N MET A 1037 14.95 29.86 -9.24
CA MET A 1037 14.48 30.68 -8.13
C MET A 1037 13.00 30.39 -7.79
N GLU A 1038 12.12 30.30 -8.79
CA GLU A 1038 10.71 29.96 -8.61
C GLU A 1038 10.55 28.57 -7.97
N GLU A 1039 11.34 27.58 -8.38
CA GLU A 1039 11.38 26.26 -7.74
C GLU A 1039 11.77 26.33 -6.26
N THR A 1040 12.76 27.13 -5.88
CA THR A 1040 13.11 27.30 -4.45
C THR A 1040 11.95 27.87 -3.62
N CYS A 1041 11.12 28.71 -4.23
CA CYS A 1041 9.97 29.32 -3.57
C CYS A 1041 8.80 28.34 -3.38
N ARG A 1042 8.80 27.20 -4.07
CA ARG A 1042 7.78 26.14 -3.93
C ARG A 1042 8.00 25.30 -2.67
N CYS A 1043 9.19 25.31 -2.09
CA CYS A 1043 9.52 24.56 -0.87
C CYS A 1043 8.66 24.98 0.32
N LEU A 1044 8.04 24.00 1.00
CA LEU A 1044 7.16 24.21 2.15
C LEU A 1044 7.90 24.31 3.49
N ARG A 1045 9.24 24.22 3.49
CA ARG A 1045 10.09 24.28 4.69
C ARG A 1045 9.70 23.29 5.79
N CYS A 1046 9.53 22.03 5.40
CA CYS A 1046 9.22 20.93 6.33
C CYS A 1046 10.35 20.61 7.32
N ASP A 1047 11.51 21.24 7.19
CA ASP A 1047 12.62 21.23 8.14
C ASP A 1047 12.38 22.09 9.39
N ILE A 1048 11.48 23.08 9.30
CA ILE A 1048 11.16 23.95 10.43
C ILE A 1048 10.03 23.30 11.24
N ARG A 1049 10.29 23.10 12.52
CA ARG A 1049 9.29 22.64 13.50
C ARG A 1049 8.86 23.83 14.34
N ALA A 1050 7.57 23.89 14.70
CA ALA A 1050 7.15 24.81 15.75
C ALA A 1050 7.77 24.32 17.07
N ASP A 1051 8.40 25.21 17.82
CA ASP A 1051 8.77 24.90 19.21
C ASP A 1051 7.49 24.45 19.93
N HIS A 1052 7.48 23.22 20.41
CA HIS A 1052 6.33 22.57 21.03
C HIS A 1052 5.77 23.33 22.24
#